data_AF-S2WML3-F1
#
_entry.id   AF-S2WML3-F1
#
_cell.length_a   1.000
_cell.length_b   1.000
_cell.length_c   1.000
_cell.angle_alpha   90.00
_cell.angle_beta   90.00
_cell.angle_gamma   90.00
#
_symmetry.space_group_name_H-M   'P 1'
#
loop_
_entity.id
_entity.type
_entity.pdbx_description
1 polymer ?
#
loop_
_entity_poly.entity_id
_entity_poly.type
_entity_poly.pdbx_seq_one_letter_code
_entity_poly.pdbx_strand_id
1 'polypeptide(L)'
;MSYERLSTGFAGLDHVLGRFLPGDNAVWQYSDFSEYLALVRAFAGAALDDGVEVSYVRFGSNPVLLDSKVRIFELEANNFESFASQINRLLLGNGTGGAYVFDPLSELKSSWLSDLSIANVFHVTSQRLFELNAVSVFGLEKSAHTNPALNKILDSAQVVCDVFGIGDECRINPLKLWLRKTPGPVNLAGEAVETPTVVDPAGLDGWNSLIEESKRLLAAGETGEANRDLLIETTMGSEGNLVELAKRNMTLGDAVKIAEREIGSGPIGGKSVGVLVARSILEHTGRFEGKMEAHDSYFLGSDLFFEYIIANDLWQLWSEQKTPTSYFPVGAQLNAALKNGTFPPSVRAKFSQMLEYFDGAPIIVRSSSLLEDNFGNAFAGKYESVFCTNQGSRESQLKELEDAIRTVYASVMGDEALVYRLNRGLDQSPEQMSILVQRVSGARHGDLFFPHAAGVGNSSNIYVWDATLDPQAGLMRLVFGLGTRAVDRTLSDYPKLVALDKPELPVDVRDPSSHSQRYVDVLDLQNSKLSTIALNTLIDTPIDADWRLFASVDHPTVMRLRHAGRKLNQTPKVLDFKGLLEGTDFAETICEMLATLANAYDYPVDTEFTVNIDAEGVPLINLVQCRPLQTKGLGSRVQMPKDPKDVLIKQRGNFMGGNVRMPIEYAVIVRPEAYLQLSTQQRYSVARGIGRLNRALSDTSFMIAGPGRWGTTTPSLGVPSHFTELNNAGVLAEFTYPKGNFRPELSQGSHFFQEIVEQGMFYLALFTESRDVVFDIEKITDLPNHLVDVEPGLASLADVLHVAKLDGQVLYSDIATQQVICCS
;
A
#
# COMPACT_ATOMS: atom_id res chain seq x y z
N MET A 1 -44.20 9.10 -22.82
CA MET A 1 -44.61 7.70 -23.05
C MET A 1 -45.28 7.25 -21.77
N SER A 2 -46.50 6.71 -21.83
CA SER A 2 -47.07 6.02 -20.66
C SER A 2 -46.20 4.79 -20.42
N TYR A 3 -45.48 4.74 -19.30
CA TYR A 3 -44.81 3.50 -18.90
C TYR A 3 -45.92 2.53 -18.49
N GLU A 4 -46.29 1.63 -19.41
CA GLU A 4 -47.37 0.66 -19.19
C GLU A 4 -46.94 -0.40 -18.19
N ARG A 5 -47.89 -0.86 -17.38
CA ARG A 5 -47.66 -1.93 -16.39
C ARG A 5 -47.43 -3.24 -17.13
N LEU A 6 -46.40 -4.00 -16.77
CA LEU A 6 -46.08 -5.27 -17.40
C LEU A 6 -46.81 -6.44 -16.74
N SER A 7 -47.27 -7.40 -17.54
CA SER A 7 -47.86 -8.64 -17.02
C SER A 7 -46.80 -9.49 -16.33
N THR A 8 -47.20 -10.26 -15.31
CA THR A 8 -46.38 -11.34 -14.73
C THR A 8 -46.35 -12.59 -15.60
N GLY A 9 -47.10 -12.62 -16.72
CA GLY A 9 -47.31 -13.79 -17.57
C GLY A 9 -48.49 -14.68 -17.15
N PHE A 10 -49.13 -14.39 -16.01
CA PHE A 10 -50.29 -15.12 -15.52
C PHE A 10 -51.43 -14.14 -15.20
N ALA A 11 -52.56 -14.26 -15.91
CA ALA A 11 -53.70 -13.36 -15.72
C ALA A 11 -54.25 -13.36 -14.28
N GLY A 12 -54.19 -14.51 -13.60
CA GLY A 12 -54.55 -14.63 -12.19
C GLY A 12 -53.65 -13.80 -11.27
N LEU A 13 -52.33 -13.91 -11.45
CA LEU A 13 -51.36 -13.12 -10.70
C LEU A 13 -51.43 -11.63 -11.06
N ASP A 14 -51.68 -11.27 -12.31
CA ASP A 14 -51.87 -9.87 -12.72
C ASP A 14 -53.02 -9.20 -11.96
N HIS A 15 -54.13 -9.92 -11.77
CA HIS A 15 -55.28 -9.45 -11.00
C HIS A 15 -54.94 -9.29 -9.51
N VAL A 16 -54.15 -10.20 -8.95
CA VAL A 16 -53.80 -10.24 -7.52
C VAL A 16 -52.69 -9.23 -7.16
N LEU A 17 -51.63 -9.18 -7.96
CA LEU A 17 -50.45 -8.33 -7.74
C LEU A 17 -50.59 -6.93 -8.37
N GLY A 18 -51.56 -6.75 -9.27
CA GLY A 18 -51.84 -5.48 -9.93
C GLY A 18 -50.93 -5.16 -11.12
N ARG A 19 -50.37 -6.20 -11.77
CA ARG A 19 -49.27 -6.13 -12.75
C ARG A 19 -47.98 -5.53 -12.15
N PHE A 20 -46.85 -5.64 -12.84
CA PHE A 20 -45.61 -4.96 -12.44
C PHE A 20 -45.63 -3.49 -12.85
N LEU A 21 -45.28 -2.62 -11.91
CA LEU A 21 -45.16 -1.19 -12.11
C LEU A 21 -43.77 -0.85 -12.68
N PRO A 22 -43.64 0.24 -13.47
CA PRO A 22 -42.32 0.74 -13.87
C PRO A 22 -41.44 1.00 -12.63
N GLY A 23 -40.23 0.44 -12.65
CA GLY A 23 -39.30 0.46 -11.50
C GLY A 23 -39.44 -0.73 -10.55
N ASP A 24 -40.43 -1.61 -10.72
CA ASP A 24 -40.56 -2.79 -9.85
C ASP A 24 -39.36 -3.74 -10.03
N ASN A 25 -38.62 -3.94 -8.94
CA ASN A 25 -37.70 -5.06 -8.80
C ASN A 25 -38.41 -6.21 -8.06
N ALA A 26 -38.75 -7.27 -8.79
CA ALA A 26 -39.47 -8.43 -8.29
C ALA A 26 -38.51 -9.54 -7.88
N VAL A 27 -38.59 -9.96 -6.62
CA VAL A 27 -37.80 -11.08 -6.06
C VAL A 27 -38.72 -12.26 -5.80
N TRP A 28 -38.41 -13.38 -6.44
CA TRP A 28 -39.07 -14.67 -6.24
C TRP A 28 -38.21 -15.56 -5.35
N GLN A 29 -38.70 -15.83 -4.14
CA GLN A 29 -38.04 -16.76 -3.23
C GLN A 29 -38.53 -18.18 -3.51
N TYR A 30 -37.68 -19.06 -4.03
CA TYR A 30 -38.08 -20.40 -4.49
C TYR A 30 -37.36 -21.52 -3.71
N SER A 31 -38.01 -22.69 -3.64
CA SER A 31 -37.38 -23.93 -3.16
C SER A 31 -37.08 -24.91 -4.28
N ASP A 32 -37.86 -24.87 -5.37
CA ASP A 32 -37.62 -25.64 -6.58
C ASP A 32 -37.31 -24.68 -7.74
N PHE A 33 -36.15 -24.85 -8.35
CA PHE A 33 -35.70 -24.03 -9.47
C PHE A 33 -36.65 -24.09 -10.68
N SER A 34 -37.37 -25.20 -10.88
CA SER A 34 -38.33 -25.35 -11.97
C SER A 34 -39.53 -24.40 -11.85
N GLU A 35 -39.96 -24.09 -10.62
CA GLU A 35 -41.03 -23.13 -10.35
C GLU A 35 -40.60 -21.70 -10.69
N TYR A 36 -39.39 -21.34 -10.30
CA TYR A 36 -38.78 -20.05 -10.66
C TYR A 36 -38.64 -19.91 -12.18
N LEU A 37 -38.15 -20.95 -12.85
CA LEU A 37 -37.99 -20.97 -14.30
C LEU A 37 -39.33 -20.77 -15.03
N ALA A 38 -40.42 -21.37 -14.53
CA ALA A 38 -41.75 -21.20 -15.10
C ALA A 38 -42.25 -19.75 -14.99
N LEU A 39 -42.05 -19.11 -13.83
CA LEU A 39 -42.43 -17.70 -13.59
C LEU A 39 -41.66 -16.73 -14.50
N VAL A 40 -40.34 -16.92 -14.59
CA VAL A 40 -39.47 -16.08 -15.41
C VAL A 40 -39.81 -16.19 -16.90
N ARG A 41 -40.05 -17.40 -17.40
CA ARG A 41 -40.42 -17.62 -18.81
C ARG A 41 -41.77 -17.02 -19.15
N ALA A 42 -42.75 -17.11 -18.24
CA ALA A 42 -44.06 -16.50 -18.43
C ALA A 42 -43.96 -14.96 -18.49
N PHE A 43 -43.21 -14.35 -17.57
CA PHE A 43 -42.95 -12.90 -17.56
C PHE A 43 -42.27 -12.44 -18.86
N ALA A 44 -41.18 -13.10 -19.25
CA ALA A 44 -40.44 -12.75 -20.47
C ALA A 44 -41.29 -12.92 -21.72
N GLY A 45 -42.09 -13.99 -21.80
CA GLY A 45 -43.03 -14.21 -22.91
C GLY A 45 -44.06 -13.09 -23.03
N ALA A 46 -44.70 -12.71 -21.92
CA ALA A 46 -45.70 -11.64 -21.93
C ALA A 46 -45.09 -10.26 -22.24
N ALA A 47 -43.88 -9.97 -21.76
CA ALA A 47 -43.17 -8.74 -22.11
C ALA A 47 -42.88 -8.66 -23.62
N LEU A 48 -42.44 -9.76 -24.24
CA LEU A 48 -42.22 -9.82 -25.69
C LEU A 48 -43.51 -9.67 -26.49
N ASP A 49 -44.61 -10.28 -26.02
CA ASP A 49 -45.93 -10.16 -26.66
C ASP A 49 -46.46 -8.72 -26.59
N ASP A 50 -46.16 -7.99 -25.50
CA ASP A 50 -46.45 -6.56 -25.31
C ASP A 50 -45.46 -5.65 -26.08
N GLY A 51 -44.52 -6.22 -26.85
CA GLY A 51 -43.54 -5.47 -27.65
C GLY A 51 -42.42 -4.82 -26.84
N VAL A 52 -42.25 -5.24 -25.58
CA VAL A 52 -41.20 -4.75 -24.67
C VAL A 52 -39.92 -5.54 -24.88
N GLU A 53 -38.80 -4.83 -24.96
CA GLU A 53 -37.50 -5.48 -25.08
C GLU A 53 -37.12 -6.18 -23.77
N VAL A 54 -36.73 -7.45 -23.86
CA VAL A 54 -36.28 -8.26 -22.73
C VAL A 54 -34.76 -8.44 -22.77
N SER A 55 -34.11 -8.05 -21.68
CA SER A 55 -32.69 -8.24 -21.42
C SER A 55 -32.50 -9.35 -20.39
N TYR A 56 -31.79 -10.41 -20.75
CA TYR A 56 -31.43 -11.51 -19.85
C TYR A 56 -29.97 -11.36 -19.43
N VAL A 57 -29.75 -11.17 -18.13
CA VAL A 57 -28.42 -11.05 -17.51
C VAL A 57 -28.03 -12.41 -16.92
N ARG A 58 -27.07 -13.06 -17.56
CA ARG A 58 -26.57 -14.40 -17.22
C ARG A 58 -25.24 -14.29 -16.50
N PHE A 59 -25.09 -14.98 -15.38
CA PHE A 59 -23.87 -15.03 -14.57
C PHE A 59 -23.72 -16.31 -13.76
N GLY A 60 -24.77 -17.13 -13.65
CA GLY A 60 -24.77 -18.37 -12.88
C GLY A 60 -24.44 -19.59 -13.72
N SER A 61 -24.21 -20.71 -13.01
CA SER A 61 -24.00 -22.04 -13.61
C SER A 61 -25.31 -22.78 -13.90
N ASN A 62 -26.44 -22.19 -13.49
CA ASN A 62 -27.78 -22.70 -13.70
C ASN A 62 -28.11 -22.93 -15.19
N PRO A 63 -29.08 -23.82 -15.48
CA PRO A 63 -29.66 -23.96 -16.81
C PRO A 63 -30.10 -22.61 -17.39
N VAL A 64 -29.89 -22.42 -18.69
CA VAL A 64 -30.27 -21.20 -19.42
C VAL A 64 -31.76 -20.90 -19.22
N LEU A 65 -32.05 -19.72 -18.66
CA LEU A 65 -33.44 -19.33 -18.37
C LEU A 65 -34.22 -19.05 -19.67
N LEU A 66 -33.58 -18.34 -20.61
CA LEU A 66 -34.18 -17.81 -21.86
C LEU A 66 -33.25 -17.98 -23.07
N ASP A 67 -33.80 -18.38 -24.22
CA ASP A 67 -33.05 -19.04 -25.28
C ASP A 67 -32.62 -18.13 -26.45
N SER A 68 -33.54 -17.41 -27.13
CA SER A 68 -33.18 -16.76 -28.42
C SER A 68 -33.98 -15.52 -28.85
N LYS A 69 -35.09 -15.15 -28.18
CA LYS A 69 -35.87 -13.94 -28.51
C LYS A 69 -35.53 -12.72 -27.65
N VAL A 70 -34.49 -12.82 -26.82
CA VAL A 70 -34.09 -11.81 -25.83
C VAL A 70 -32.64 -11.39 -26.04
N ARG A 71 -32.24 -10.22 -25.56
CA ARG A 71 -30.81 -9.83 -25.54
C ARG A 71 -30.14 -10.48 -24.34
N ILE A 72 -29.18 -11.37 -24.59
CA ILE A 72 -28.44 -12.06 -23.53
C ILE A 72 -27.14 -11.31 -23.26
N PHE A 73 -26.90 -11.00 -21.99
CA PHE A 73 -25.69 -10.39 -21.48
C PHE A 73 -25.02 -11.37 -20.52
N GLU A 74 -23.87 -11.91 -20.91
CA GLU A 74 -23.06 -12.77 -20.03
C GLU A 74 -22.11 -11.90 -19.21
N LEU A 75 -22.22 -12.01 -17.89
CA LEU A 75 -21.38 -11.30 -16.93
C LEU A 75 -20.51 -12.29 -16.15
N GLU A 76 -19.29 -11.88 -15.86
CA GLU A 76 -18.37 -12.66 -15.04
C GLU A 76 -18.59 -12.34 -13.56
N ALA A 77 -18.90 -13.38 -12.76
CA ALA A 77 -19.14 -13.28 -11.32
C ALA A 77 -17.83 -13.26 -10.49
N ASN A 78 -16.84 -12.47 -10.89
CA ASN A 78 -15.51 -12.50 -10.27
C ASN A 78 -15.51 -11.98 -8.82
N ASN A 79 -15.99 -10.75 -8.61
CA ASN A 79 -16.15 -10.13 -7.30
C ASN A 79 -17.24 -9.05 -7.34
N PHE A 80 -17.64 -8.57 -6.14
CA PHE A 80 -18.68 -7.56 -5.95
C PHE A 80 -18.56 -6.37 -6.91
N GLU A 81 -17.40 -5.70 -6.94
CA GLU A 81 -17.24 -4.44 -7.66
C GLU A 81 -17.20 -4.65 -9.18
N SER A 82 -16.43 -5.62 -9.66
CA SER A 82 -16.34 -5.91 -11.10
C SER A 82 -17.72 -6.21 -11.65
N PHE A 83 -18.50 -7.01 -10.92
CA PHE A 83 -19.85 -7.36 -11.29
C PHE A 83 -20.80 -6.16 -11.25
N ALA A 84 -20.78 -5.36 -10.18
CA ALA A 84 -21.60 -4.14 -10.09
C ALA A 84 -21.28 -3.13 -11.21
N SER A 85 -20.00 -3.02 -11.58
CA SER A 85 -19.53 -2.17 -12.69
C SER A 85 -19.98 -2.70 -14.06
N GLN A 86 -19.94 -4.02 -14.28
CA GLN A 86 -20.48 -4.66 -15.47
C GLN A 86 -21.99 -4.40 -15.61
N ILE A 87 -22.75 -4.57 -14.54
CA ILE A 87 -24.18 -4.25 -14.50
C ILE A 87 -24.41 -2.77 -14.82
N ASN A 88 -23.70 -1.85 -14.17
CA ASN A 88 -23.90 -0.43 -14.40
C ASN A 88 -23.63 -0.03 -15.87
N ARG A 89 -22.58 -0.59 -16.49
CA ARG A 89 -22.29 -0.39 -17.92
C ARG A 89 -23.40 -0.92 -18.82
N LEU A 90 -23.93 -2.11 -18.51
CA LEU A 90 -25.07 -2.70 -19.21
C LEU A 90 -26.30 -1.79 -19.12
N LEU A 91 -26.64 -1.33 -17.92
CA LEU A 91 -27.81 -0.49 -17.68
C LEU A 91 -27.68 0.89 -18.37
N LEU A 92 -26.48 1.48 -18.38
CA LEU A 92 -26.21 2.72 -19.11
C LEU A 92 -26.35 2.56 -20.63
N GLY A 93 -25.96 1.40 -21.18
CA GLY A 93 -26.04 1.12 -22.61
C GLY A 93 -27.47 0.88 -23.12
N ASN A 94 -28.36 0.35 -22.29
CA ASN A 94 -29.72 -0.05 -22.69
C ASN A 94 -30.77 1.07 -22.57
N GLY A 95 -30.45 2.19 -21.92
CA GLY A 95 -31.37 3.32 -21.76
C GLY A 95 -32.45 3.12 -20.69
N THR A 96 -33.54 3.90 -20.77
CA THR A 96 -34.63 3.89 -19.77
C THR A 96 -35.74 2.91 -20.14
N GLY A 97 -36.27 2.18 -19.15
CA GLY A 97 -37.35 1.21 -19.28
C GLY A 97 -36.87 -0.20 -19.64
N GLY A 98 -37.80 -1.04 -20.11
CA GLY A 98 -37.52 -2.41 -20.51
C GLY A 98 -37.77 -3.46 -19.42
N ALA A 99 -37.72 -4.73 -19.82
CA ALA A 99 -37.88 -5.88 -18.95
C ALA A 99 -36.52 -6.58 -18.76
N TYR A 100 -36.13 -6.82 -17.50
CA TYR A 100 -34.87 -7.45 -17.15
C TYR A 100 -35.13 -8.77 -16.43
N VAL A 101 -34.41 -9.80 -16.84
CA VAL A 101 -34.39 -11.10 -16.18
C VAL A 101 -32.96 -11.36 -15.76
N PHE A 102 -32.74 -11.70 -14.50
CA PHE A 102 -31.43 -12.07 -13.98
C PHE A 102 -31.40 -13.57 -13.67
N ASP A 103 -30.23 -14.20 -13.76
CA ASP A 103 -30.01 -15.47 -13.06
C ASP A 103 -30.30 -15.33 -11.56
N PRO A 104 -30.57 -16.44 -10.83
CA PRO A 104 -30.77 -16.37 -9.39
C PRO A 104 -29.58 -15.73 -8.68
N LEU A 105 -29.85 -14.79 -7.77
CA LEU A 105 -28.80 -14.15 -6.96
C LEU A 105 -28.01 -15.16 -6.14
N SER A 106 -28.64 -16.29 -5.77
CA SER A 106 -28.03 -17.38 -5.01
C SER A 106 -26.88 -18.07 -5.75
N GLU A 107 -26.81 -17.99 -7.08
CA GLU A 107 -25.68 -18.53 -7.86
C GLU A 107 -24.36 -17.82 -7.53
N LEU A 108 -24.41 -16.54 -7.16
CA LEU A 108 -23.22 -15.75 -6.78
C LEU A 108 -22.54 -16.28 -5.51
N LYS A 109 -23.26 -17.05 -4.68
CA LYS A 109 -22.73 -17.58 -3.42
C LYS A 109 -21.56 -18.54 -3.65
N SER A 110 -21.61 -19.30 -4.75
CA SER A 110 -20.54 -20.23 -5.15
C SER A 110 -19.21 -19.51 -5.43
N SER A 111 -19.28 -18.26 -5.87
CA SER A 111 -18.12 -17.48 -6.31
C SER A 111 -17.63 -16.52 -5.24
N TRP A 112 -18.52 -15.90 -4.46
CA TRP A 112 -18.14 -14.82 -3.54
C TRP A 112 -18.09 -15.22 -2.07
N LEU A 113 -18.78 -16.31 -1.67
CA LEU A 113 -18.91 -16.76 -0.28
C LEU A 113 -19.41 -15.69 0.73
N SER A 114 -19.86 -14.53 0.26
CA SER A 114 -20.32 -13.38 1.07
C SER A 114 -21.77 -13.01 0.71
N ASP A 115 -22.70 -13.37 1.60
CA ASP A 115 -24.11 -13.02 1.46
C ASP A 115 -24.34 -11.49 1.47
N LEU A 116 -23.49 -10.77 2.21
CA LEU A 116 -23.56 -9.33 2.30
C LEU A 116 -23.19 -8.66 0.96
N SER A 117 -22.16 -9.16 0.27
CA SER A 117 -21.77 -8.69 -1.06
C SER A 117 -22.89 -8.95 -2.08
N ILE A 118 -23.57 -10.10 -2.01
CA ILE A 118 -24.75 -10.39 -2.84
C ILE A 118 -25.87 -9.38 -2.58
N ALA A 119 -26.19 -9.12 -1.31
CA ALA A 119 -27.21 -8.15 -0.92
C ALA A 119 -26.86 -6.72 -1.35
N ASN A 120 -25.59 -6.33 -1.28
CA ASN A 120 -25.08 -5.04 -1.74
C ASN A 120 -25.27 -4.87 -3.26
N VAL A 121 -24.97 -5.92 -4.05
CA VAL A 121 -25.12 -5.83 -5.52
C VAL A 121 -26.58 -5.70 -5.88
N PHE A 122 -27.45 -6.48 -5.24
CA PHE A 122 -28.88 -6.35 -5.45
C PHE A 122 -29.36 -4.93 -5.11
N HIS A 123 -28.95 -4.38 -3.96
CA HIS A 123 -29.34 -3.05 -3.53
C HIS A 123 -28.97 -1.97 -4.57
N VAL A 124 -27.69 -1.92 -4.97
CA VAL A 124 -27.19 -0.96 -5.97
C VAL A 124 -27.87 -1.15 -7.34
N THR A 125 -28.02 -2.40 -7.77
CA THR A 125 -28.64 -2.74 -9.07
C THR A 125 -30.11 -2.36 -9.09
N SER A 126 -30.84 -2.68 -8.02
CA SER A 126 -32.27 -2.43 -7.87
C SER A 126 -32.57 -0.92 -7.84
N GLN A 127 -31.76 -0.11 -7.15
CA GLN A 127 -31.87 1.35 -7.20
C GLN A 127 -31.71 1.89 -8.62
N ARG A 128 -30.69 1.42 -9.35
CA ARG A 128 -30.46 1.88 -10.72
C ARG A 128 -31.59 1.48 -11.67
N LEU A 129 -32.09 0.25 -11.57
CA LEU A 129 -33.23 -0.22 -12.35
C LEU A 129 -34.50 0.57 -12.03
N PHE A 130 -34.69 0.93 -10.76
CA PHE A 130 -35.79 1.77 -10.31
C PHE A 130 -35.74 3.16 -10.95
N GLU A 131 -34.58 3.83 -10.93
CA GLU A 131 -34.37 5.14 -11.59
C GLU A 131 -34.64 5.09 -13.09
N LEU A 132 -34.28 3.98 -13.74
CA LEU A 132 -34.51 3.77 -15.16
C LEU A 132 -35.97 3.44 -15.50
N ASN A 133 -36.87 3.29 -14.52
CA ASN A 133 -38.24 2.79 -14.69
C ASN A 133 -38.30 1.41 -15.36
N ALA A 134 -37.27 0.59 -15.19
CA ALA A 134 -37.22 -0.78 -15.69
C ALA A 134 -38.00 -1.72 -14.77
N VAL A 135 -38.57 -2.79 -15.33
CA VAL A 135 -39.13 -3.89 -14.54
C VAL A 135 -38.15 -5.05 -14.56
N SER A 136 -37.80 -5.58 -13.40
CA SER A 136 -36.79 -6.62 -13.28
C SER A 136 -37.27 -7.79 -12.43
N VAL A 137 -36.77 -8.98 -12.75
CA VAL A 137 -37.09 -10.23 -12.05
C VAL A 137 -35.81 -10.92 -11.59
N PHE A 138 -35.76 -11.25 -10.31
CA PHE A 138 -34.66 -11.92 -9.63
C PHE A 138 -35.14 -13.19 -8.92
N GLY A 139 -34.30 -14.22 -8.92
CA GLY A 139 -34.51 -15.44 -8.13
C GLY A 139 -33.68 -15.42 -6.86
N LEU A 140 -34.24 -15.97 -5.78
CA LEU A 140 -33.54 -16.19 -4.52
C LEU A 140 -33.89 -17.57 -3.98
N GLU A 141 -32.90 -18.44 -3.81
CA GLU A 141 -33.11 -19.76 -3.23
C GLU A 141 -33.39 -19.65 -1.73
N LYS A 142 -34.44 -20.31 -1.26
CA LYS A 142 -34.80 -20.31 0.17
C LYS A 142 -33.74 -21.04 0.99
N SER A 143 -33.45 -20.51 2.18
CA SER A 143 -32.42 -21.02 3.10
C SER A 143 -30.98 -20.84 2.62
N ALA A 144 -30.76 -20.25 1.44
CA ALA A 144 -29.41 -20.05 0.90
C ALA A 144 -28.69 -18.85 1.52
N HIS A 145 -29.39 -17.92 2.17
CA HIS A 145 -28.80 -16.66 2.64
C HIS A 145 -29.06 -16.39 4.12
N THR A 146 -28.11 -15.72 4.77
CA THR A 146 -28.24 -15.22 6.15
C THR A 146 -29.37 -14.19 6.29
N ASN A 147 -30.01 -14.17 7.46
CA ASN A 147 -31.13 -13.26 7.73
C ASN A 147 -30.82 -11.77 7.48
N PRO A 148 -29.63 -11.22 7.85
CA PRO A 148 -29.30 -9.82 7.57
C PRO A 148 -29.24 -9.51 6.06
N ALA A 149 -28.60 -10.38 5.27
CA ALA A 149 -28.50 -10.21 3.83
C ALA A 149 -29.87 -10.35 3.15
N LEU A 150 -30.65 -11.34 3.56
CA LEU A 150 -32.02 -11.53 3.12
C LEU A 150 -32.84 -10.26 3.38
N ASN A 151 -32.88 -9.77 4.62
CA ASN A 151 -33.62 -8.55 4.97
C ASN A 151 -33.21 -7.36 4.10
N LYS A 152 -31.91 -7.17 3.84
CA LYS A 152 -31.41 -6.10 2.96
C LYS A 152 -31.92 -6.23 1.52
N ILE A 153 -31.96 -7.44 0.96
CA ILE A 153 -32.54 -7.72 -0.36
C ILE A 153 -34.04 -7.40 -0.34
N LEU A 154 -34.77 -7.94 0.63
CA LEU A 154 -36.21 -7.76 0.74
C LEU A 154 -36.62 -6.29 0.95
N ASP A 155 -35.83 -5.53 1.72
CA ASP A 155 -36.04 -4.10 1.95
C ASP A 155 -35.84 -3.27 0.68
N SER A 156 -34.90 -3.67 -0.18
CA SER A 156 -34.58 -2.97 -1.42
C SER A 156 -35.57 -3.27 -2.56
N ALA A 157 -36.16 -4.48 -2.57
CA ALA A 157 -37.10 -4.92 -3.60
C ALA A 157 -38.46 -4.21 -3.51
N GLN A 158 -39.12 -3.97 -4.65
CA GLN A 158 -40.48 -3.40 -4.68
C GLN A 158 -41.54 -4.50 -4.61
N VAL A 159 -41.26 -5.68 -5.16
CA VAL A 159 -42.15 -6.84 -5.10
C VAL A 159 -41.37 -8.03 -4.53
N VAL A 160 -41.89 -8.66 -3.49
CA VAL A 160 -41.32 -9.87 -2.88
C VAL A 160 -42.41 -10.91 -2.79
N CYS A 161 -42.15 -12.10 -3.31
CA CYS A 161 -43.07 -13.22 -3.31
C CYS A 161 -42.34 -14.52 -2.94
N ASP A 162 -42.94 -15.29 -2.04
CA ASP A 162 -42.55 -16.67 -1.80
C ASP A 162 -43.24 -17.59 -2.82
N VAL A 163 -42.45 -18.46 -3.42
CA VAL A 163 -42.90 -19.52 -4.32
C VAL A 163 -42.81 -20.85 -3.58
N PHE A 164 -43.85 -21.66 -3.67
CA PHE A 164 -43.87 -23.00 -3.06
C PHE A 164 -44.86 -23.91 -3.79
N GLY A 165 -44.48 -25.17 -3.94
CA GLY A 165 -45.32 -26.23 -4.51
C GLY A 165 -46.05 -27.03 -3.43
N ILE A 166 -47.30 -27.40 -3.70
CA ILE A 166 -48.02 -28.46 -2.98
C ILE A 166 -48.62 -29.42 -4.02
N GLY A 167 -48.01 -30.60 -4.16
CA GLY A 167 -48.33 -31.51 -5.26
C GLY A 167 -47.81 -30.97 -6.60
N ASP A 168 -48.65 -30.94 -7.63
CA ASP A 168 -48.32 -30.41 -8.97
C ASP A 168 -48.69 -28.91 -9.13
N GLU A 169 -49.17 -28.25 -8.08
CA GLU A 169 -49.62 -26.84 -8.13
C GLU A 169 -48.59 -25.88 -7.52
N CYS A 170 -48.09 -24.95 -8.33
CA CYS A 170 -47.28 -23.82 -7.90
C CYS A 170 -48.15 -22.74 -7.23
N ARG A 171 -47.75 -22.30 -6.03
CA ARG A 171 -48.44 -21.28 -5.23
C ARG A 171 -47.50 -20.12 -4.93
N ILE A 172 -48.08 -18.93 -4.81
CA ILE A 172 -47.40 -17.66 -4.57
C ILE A 172 -47.94 -17.05 -3.29
N ASN A 173 -47.06 -16.73 -2.34
CA ASN A 173 -47.37 -15.94 -1.15
C ASN A 173 -46.68 -14.58 -1.25
N PRO A 174 -47.40 -13.52 -1.64
CA PRO A 174 -46.83 -12.18 -1.67
C PRO A 174 -46.45 -11.72 -0.26
N LEU A 175 -45.20 -11.31 -0.08
CA LEU A 175 -44.70 -10.78 1.19
C LEU A 175 -44.66 -9.25 1.18
N LYS A 176 -44.34 -8.66 0.02
CA LYS A 176 -44.23 -7.20 -0.14
C LYS A 176 -44.72 -6.80 -1.52
N LEU A 177 -45.62 -5.81 -1.55
CA LEU A 177 -45.97 -5.08 -2.76
C LEU A 177 -45.87 -3.58 -2.46
N TRP A 178 -44.80 -2.95 -2.90
CA TRP A 178 -44.56 -1.53 -2.64
C TRP A 178 -45.69 -0.68 -3.23
N LEU A 179 -46.21 0.24 -2.42
CA LEU A 179 -47.38 1.10 -2.69
C LEU A 179 -48.70 0.35 -3.01
N ARG A 180 -48.79 -0.94 -2.71
CA ARG A 180 -49.95 -1.80 -2.97
C ARG A 180 -50.33 -2.58 -1.72
N LYS A 181 -51.56 -3.09 -1.67
CA LYS A 181 -52.00 -3.99 -0.59
C LYS A 181 -51.46 -5.39 -0.86
N THR A 182 -50.69 -5.96 0.06
CA THR A 182 -50.23 -7.35 0.00
C THR A 182 -51.41 -8.31 0.26
N PRO A 183 -51.81 -9.14 -0.71
CA PRO A 183 -52.87 -10.14 -0.52
C PRO A 183 -52.32 -11.40 0.19
N GLY A 184 -53.22 -12.30 0.59
CA GLY A 184 -52.82 -13.62 1.09
C GLY A 184 -52.33 -14.56 -0.02
N PRO A 185 -51.90 -15.77 0.32
CA PRO A 185 -51.39 -16.76 -0.64
C PRO A 185 -52.41 -17.11 -1.73
N VAL A 186 -51.94 -17.26 -2.98
CA VAL A 186 -52.75 -17.60 -4.15
C VAL A 186 -52.09 -18.68 -5.02
N ASN A 187 -52.87 -19.39 -5.84
CA ASN A 187 -52.34 -20.16 -6.97
C ASN A 187 -52.08 -19.26 -8.21
N LEU A 188 -51.50 -19.81 -9.28
CA LEU A 188 -51.25 -19.05 -10.52
C LEU A 188 -52.53 -18.52 -11.21
N ALA A 189 -53.69 -19.12 -10.92
CA ALA A 189 -55.00 -18.65 -11.38
C ALA A 189 -55.56 -17.47 -10.56
N GLY A 190 -54.88 -17.09 -9.46
CA GLY A 190 -55.27 -15.97 -8.60
C GLY A 190 -56.31 -16.34 -7.53
N GLU A 191 -56.54 -17.64 -7.31
CA GLU A 191 -57.46 -18.14 -6.30
C GLU A 191 -56.74 -18.26 -4.96
N ALA A 192 -57.41 -17.84 -3.87
CA ALA A 192 -56.86 -17.90 -2.53
C ALA A 192 -56.59 -19.34 -2.09
N VAL A 193 -55.41 -19.59 -1.53
CA VAL A 193 -55.00 -20.88 -0.97
C VAL A 193 -54.67 -20.75 0.52
N GLU A 194 -54.59 -21.88 1.21
CA GLU A 194 -54.24 -21.90 2.64
C GLU A 194 -52.85 -21.30 2.90
N THR A 195 -52.74 -20.60 4.03
CA THR A 195 -51.51 -19.98 4.47
C THR A 195 -50.48 -21.06 4.84
N PRO A 196 -49.30 -21.09 4.18
CA PRO A 196 -48.28 -22.05 4.54
C PRO A 196 -47.78 -21.77 5.97
N THR A 197 -47.45 -22.84 6.70
CA THR A 197 -46.70 -22.74 7.95
C THR A 197 -45.28 -22.33 7.62
N VAL A 198 -44.93 -21.07 7.88
CA VAL A 198 -43.57 -20.55 7.65
C VAL A 198 -42.64 -21.20 8.68
N VAL A 199 -41.82 -22.14 8.23
CA VAL A 199 -40.64 -22.57 8.96
C VAL A 199 -39.50 -21.70 8.48
N ASP A 200 -39.02 -20.81 9.33
CA ASP A 200 -37.90 -19.93 9.04
C ASP A 200 -36.60 -20.76 9.12
N PRO A 201 -35.95 -21.08 7.99
CA PRO A 201 -34.71 -21.84 8.01
C PRO A 201 -33.57 -20.89 8.36
N ALA A 202 -32.80 -21.23 9.39
CA ALA A 202 -31.56 -20.51 9.69
C ALA A 202 -30.60 -20.61 8.48
N GLY A 203 -30.38 -19.49 7.79
CA GLY A 203 -29.42 -19.41 6.70
C GLY A 203 -28.00 -19.73 7.15
N LEU A 204 -27.25 -20.45 6.30
CA LEU A 204 -25.86 -20.84 6.56
C LEU A 204 -24.88 -19.80 6.01
N ASP A 205 -24.05 -19.23 6.88
CA ASP A 205 -22.90 -18.42 6.47
C ASP A 205 -21.78 -19.33 5.94
N GLY A 206 -21.52 -19.28 4.64
CA GLY A 206 -20.55 -20.13 3.96
C GLY A 206 -19.12 -19.90 4.45
N TRP A 207 -18.79 -18.66 4.83
CA TRP A 207 -17.47 -18.29 5.34
C TRP A 207 -17.21 -18.90 6.72
N ASN A 208 -18.13 -18.68 7.65
CA ASN A 208 -18.05 -19.29 8.98
C ASN A 208 -18.08 -20.82 8.92
N SER A 209 -18.83 -21.41 7.99
CA SER A 209 -18.85 -22.86 7.77
C SER A 209 -17.49 -23.40 7.32
N LEU A 210 -16.83 -22.71 6.39
CA LEU A 210 -15.49 -23.07 5.92
C LEU A 210 -14.45 -22.98 7.04
N ILE A 211 -14.50 -21.93 7.87
CA ILE A 211 -13.60 -21.78 9.04
C ILE A 211 -13.82 -22.92 10.03
N GLU A 212 -15.06 -23.21 10.40
CA GLU A 212 -15.36 -24.27 11.37
C GLU A 212 -15.01 -25.67 10.86
N GLU A 213 -15.22 -25.95 9.57
CA GLU A 213 -14.76 -27.21 8.97
C GLU A 213 -13.23 -27.30 8.97
N SER A 214 -12.54 -26.22 8.63
CA SER A 214 -11.07 -26.15 8.65
C SER A 214 -10.50 -26.39 10.05
N LYS A 215 -11.16 -25.87 11.10
CA LYS A 215 -10.79 -26.16 12.50
C LYS A 215 -10.96 -27.64 12.86
N ARG A 216 -12.02 -28.30 12.35
CA ARG A 216 -12.21 -29.74 12.57
C ARG A 216 -11.08 -30.54 11.92
N LEU A 217 -10.70 -30.20 10.69
CA LEU A 217 -9.57 -30.82 10.00
C LEU A 217 -8.25 -30.64 10.78
N LEU A 218 -7.99 -29.43 11.29
CA LEU A 218 -6.83 -29.16 12.14
C LEU A 218 -6.85 -30.01 13.43
N ALA A 219 -8.00 -30.11 14.10
CA ALA A 219 -8.16 -30.93 15.29
C ALA A 219 -7.98 -32.44 15.01
N ALA A 220 -8.28 -32.89 13.79
CA ALA A 220 -8.07 -34.24 13.33
C ALA A 220 -6.62 -34.52 12.87
N GLY A 221 -5.76 -33.49 12.78
CA GLY A 221 -4.39 -33.61 12.28
C GLY A 221 -4.28 -33.76 10.76
N GLU A 222 -5.33 -33.38 10.02
CA GLU A 222 -5.35 -33.40 8.57
C GLU A 222 -4.75 -32.12 7.97
N THR A 223 -4.11 -32.21 6.79
CA THR A 223 -3.48 -31.05 6.14
C THR A 223 -4.49 -30.08 5.54
N GLY A 224 -5.65 -30.59 5.09
CA GLY A 224 -6.76 -29.81 4.53
C GLY A 224 -6.36 -28.83 3.44
N GLU A 225 -5.51 -29.24 2.48
CA GLU A 225 -4.94 -28.37 1.45
C GLU A 225 -6.00 -27.60 0.64
N ALA A 226 -7.12 -28.25 0.28
CA ALA A 226 -8.21 -27.58 -0.44
C ALA A 226 -8.85 -26.45 0.38
N ASN A 227 -9.06 -26.67 1.68
CA ASN A 227 -9.59 -25.64 2.57
C ASN A 227 -8.59 -24.52 2.79
N ARG A 228 -7.29 -24.86 2.94
CA ARG A 228 -6.21 -23.88 3.05
C ARG A 228 -6.20 -22.97 1.81
N ASP A 229 -6.20 -23.55 0.62
CA ASP A 229 -6.12 -22.79 -0.63
C ASP A 229 -7.36 -21.92 -0.81
N LEU A 230 -8.55 -22.43 -0.50
CA LEU A 230 -9.78 -21.64 -0.56
C LEU A 230 -9.79 -20.48 0.45
N LEU A 231 -9.30 -20.69 1.68
CA LEU A 231 -9.15 -19.61 2.68
C LEU A 231 -8.14 -18.56 2.22
N ILE A 232 -7.01 -18.98 1.66
CA ILE A 232 -5.99 -18.07 1.09
C ILE A 232 -6.59 -17.28 -0.07
N GLU A 233 -7.27 -17.94 -1.00
CA GLU A 233 -7.87 -17.27 -2.17
C GLU A 233 -8.94 -16.26 -1.77
N THR A 234 -9.76 -16.59 -0.77
CA THR A 234 -10.82 -15.71 -0.29
C THR A 234 -10.25 -14.51 0.48
N THR A 235 -9.25 -14.71 1.33
CA THR A 235 -8.67 -13.65 2.18
C THR A 235 -7.57 -12.84 1.49
N MET A 236 -6.87 -13.39 0.50
CA MET A 236 -5.69 -12.76 -0.12
C MET A 236 -5.86 -12.48 -1.61
N GLY A 237 -6.96 -12.95 -2.22
CA GLY A 237 -7.22 -12.86 -3.65
C GLY A 237 -6.90 -14.17 -4.38
N SER A 238 -7.48 -14.35 -5.57
CA SER A 238 -7.40 -15.60 -6.33
C SER A 238 -6.11 -15.76 -7.14
N GLU A 239 -5.44 -14.67 -7.48
CA GLU A 239 -4.29 -14.65 -8.37
C GLU A 239 -3.20 -13.68 -7.89
N GLY A 240 -1.94 -13.95 -8.27
CA GLY A 240 -0.81 -13.07 -8.01
C GLY A 240 0.38 -13.79 -7.39
N ASN A 241 1.57 -13.22 -7.57
CA ASN A 241 2.81 -13.80 -7.07
C ASN A 241 2.81 -13.96 -5.54
N LEU A 242 2.21 -13.01 -4.80
CA LEU A 242 2.10 -13.08 -3.34
C LEU A 242 1.12 -14.18 -2.87
N VAL A 243 0.02 -14.38 -3.59
CA VAL A 243 -0.95 -15.47 -3.30
C VAL A 243 -0.30 -16.83 -3.53
N GLU A 244 0.44 -16.99 -4.64
CA GLU A 244 1.21 -18.21 -4.91
C GLU A 244 2.29 -18.44 -3.85
N LEU A 245 2.94 -17.37 -3.39
CA LEU A 245 3.91 -17.45 -2.30
C LEU A 245 3.24 -17.86 -0.98
N ALA A 246 2.03 -17.36 -0.70
CA ALA A 246 1.23 -17.76 0.46
C ALA A 246 0.88 -19.25 0.41
N LYS A 247 0.31 -19.75 -0.69
CA LYS A 247 -0.05 -21.17 -0.87
C LYS A 247 1.12 -22.13 -0.67
N ARG A 248 2.34 -21.70 -1.05
CA ARG A 248 3.57 -22.49 -0.88
C ARG A 248 4.08 -22.54 0.55
N ASN A 249 3.86 -21.49 1.35
CA ASN A 249 4.55 -21.30 2.62
C ASN A 249 3.63 -21.29 3.85
N MET A 250 2.31 -21.13 3.68
CA MET A 250 1.34 -21.11 4.78
C MET A 250 0.74 -22.49 5.02
N THR A 251 0.46 -22.79 6.29
CA THR A 251 -0.31 -23.97 6.70
C THR A 251 -1.80 -23.65 6.76
N LEU A 252 -2.65 -24.69 6.87
CA LEU A 252 -4.06 -24.51 7.19
C LEU A 252 -4.27 -23.73 8.50
N GLY A 253 -3.39 -23.95 9.49
CA GLY A 253 -3.44 -23.25 10.77
C GLY A 253 -3.23 -21.74 10.64
N ASP A 254 -2.33 -21.32 9.74
CA ASP A 254 -2.10 -19.89 9.48
C ASP A 254 -3.30 -19.26 8.78
N ALA A 255 -3.82 -19.93 7.75
CA ALA A 255 -4.99 -19.47 7.00
C ALA A 255 -6.23 -19.31 7.91
N VAL A 256 -6.47 -20.27 8.82
CA VAL A 256 -7.57 -20.18 9.80
C VAL A 256 -7.37 -19.01 10.76
N LYS A 257 -6.16 -18.82 11.32
CA LYS A 257 -5.88 -17.69 12.23
C LYS A 257 -6.11 -16.34 11.57
N ILE A 258 -5.80 -16.21 10.28
CA ILE A 258 -6.02 -14.99 9.51
C ILE A 258 -7.51 -14.77 9.29
N ALA A 259 -8.23 -15.79 8.82
CA ALA A 259 -9.66 -15.75 8.55
C ALA A 259 -10.51 -15.42 9.81
N GLU A 260 -10.13 -15.94 10.98
CA GLU A 260 -10.80 -15.62 12.25
C GLU A 260 -10.67 -14.16 12.68
N ARG A 261 -9.64 -13.47 12.19
CA ARG A 261 -9.34 -12.07 12.53
C ARG A 261 -9.74 -11.10 11.41
N GLU A 262 -10.49 -11.58 10.43
CA GLU A 262 -11.08 -10.77 9.38
C GLU A 262 -12.42 -10.18 9.83
N ILE A 263 -12.61 -8.89 9.58
CA ILE A 263 -13.88 -8.18 9.72
C ILE A 263 -14.34 -7.75 8.34
N GLY A 264 -15.55 -8.18 7.95
CA GLY A 264 -16.05 -8.01 6.60
C GLY A 264 -15.72 -9.23 5.73
N SER A 265 -15.59 -9.00 4.44
CA SER A 265 -15.18 -10.02 3.46
C SER A 265 -14.24 -9.42 2.42
N GLY A 266 -13.64 -10.30 1.62
CA GLY A 266 -12.80 -9.95 0.48
C GLY A 266 -11.32 -9.78 0.87
N PRO A 267 -10.44 -9.55 -0.11
CA PRO A 267 -9.00 -9.59 0.14
C PRO A 267 -8.53 -8.57 1.19
N ILE A 268 -7.50 -8.92 1.96
CA ILE A 268 -6.90 -8.10 3.04
C ILE A 268 -5.80 -7.13 2.55
N GLY A 269 -5.51 -7.16 1.24
CA GLY A 269 -4.58 -6.28 0.53
C GLY A 269 -3.09 -6.56 0.77
N GLY A 270 -2.24 -5.96 -0.05
CA GLY A 270 -0.84 -6.38 -0.17
C GLY A 270 0.08 -6.10 1.01
N LYS A 271 -0.20 -5.07 1.81
CA LYS A 271 0.58 -4.79 3.02
C LYS A 271 0.39 -5.89 4.07
N SER A 272 -0.86 -6.32 4.26
CA SER A 272 -1.23 -7.43 5.14
C SER A 272 -0.67 -8.75 4.61
N VAL A 273 -0.89 -9.07 3.34
CA VAL A 273 -0.41 -10.33 2.73
C VAL A 273 1.10 -10.42 2.80
N GLY A 274 1.82 -9.36 2.41
CA GLY A 274 3.29 -9.33 2.40
C GLY A 274 3.90 -9.60 3.77
N VAL A 275 3.37 -8.99 4.84
CA VAL A 275 3.86 -9.25 6.21
C VAL A 275 3.52 -10.65 6.68
N LEU A 276 2.29 -11.14 6.44
CA LEU A 276 1.86 -12.46 6.88
C LEU A 276 2.66 -13.58 6.22
N VAL A 277 2.85 -13.49 4.89
CA VAL A 277 3.64 -14.47 4.13
C VAL A 277 5.10 -14.44 4.57
N ALA A 278 5.69 -13.26 4.73
CA ALA A 278 7.07 -13.15 5.21
C ALA A 278 7.25 -13.80 6.60
N ARG A 279 6.28 -13.61 7.48
CA ARG A 279 6.31 -14.22 8.82
C ARG A 279 6.16 -15.73 8.76
N SER A 280 5.20 -16.27 8.01
CA SER A 280 5.07 -17.73 7.84
C SER A 280 6.34 -18.36 7.27
N ILE A 281 6.99 -17.71 6.29
CA ILE A 281 8.28 -18.16 5.74
C ILE A 281 9.32 -18.29 6.87
N LEU A 282 9.48 -17.26 7.70
CA LEU A 282 10.49 -17.26 8.76
C LEU A 282 10.14 -18.25 9.89
N GLU A 283 8.89 -18.26 10.35
CA GLU A 283 8.41 -19.11 11.44
C GLU A 283 8.57 -20.60 11.10
N HIS A 284 8.25 -21.01 9.87
CA HIS A 284 8.36 -22.41 9.44
C HIS A 284 9.80 -22.89 9.20
N THR A 285 10.79 -22.00 9.16
CA THR A 285 12.20 -22.43 9.11
C THR A 285 12.69 -23.00 10.45
N GLY A 286 12.04 -22.64 11.57
CA GLY A 286 12.49 -22.95 12.94
C GLY A 286 13.78 -22.25 13.37
N ARG A 287 14.49 -21.55 12.46
CA ARG A 287 15.79 -20.91 12.74
C ARG A 287 15.68 -19.68 13.65
N PHE A 288 14.51 -19.05 13.66
CA PHE A 288 14.26 -17.78 14.37
C PHE A 288 13.38 -17.97 15.61
N GLU A 289 13.24 -19.21 16.10
CA GLU A 289 12.48 -19.49 17.32
C GLU A 289 13.10 -18.75 18.52
N GLY A 290 12.27 -18.06 19.30
CA GLY A 290 12.74 -17.23 20.41
C GLY A 290 13.41 -15.90 20.00
N LYS A 291 13.47 -15.57 18.70
CA LYS A 291 14.01 -14.30 18.19
C LYS A 291 12.93 -13.35 17.63
N MET A 292 11.70 -13.83 17.48
CA MET A 292 10.60 -13.06 16.91
C MET A 292 9.50 -12.78 17.94
N GLU A 293 8.94 -11.57 17.91
CA GLU A 293 7.68 -11.28 18.60
C GLU A 293 6.51 -11.96 17.88
N ALA A 294 5.48 -12.35 18.63
CA ALA A 294 4.25 -12.87 18.06
C ALA A 294 3.54 -11.80 17.21
N HIS A 295 2.97 -12.22 16.07
CA HIS A 295 2.12 -11.35 15.27
C HIS A 295 0.78 -11.12 15.96
N ASP A 296 0.30 -9.88 15.93
CA ASP A 296 -1.01 -9.55 16.47
C ASP A 296 -1.71 -8.47 15.65
N SER A 297 -2.61 -8.89 14.77
CA SER A 297 -3.36 -7.98 13.88
C SER A 297 -4.75 -8.52 13.55
N TYR A 298 -5.64 -7.59 13.20
CA TYR A 298 -6.94 -7.81 12.58
C TYR A 298 -6.93 -7.20 11.19
N PHE A 299 -7.82 -7.71 10.32
CA PHE A 299 -7.89 -7.30 8.92
C PHE A 299 -9.31 -6.88 8.59
N LEU A 300 -9.46 -5.74 7.94
CA LEU A 300 -10.74 -5.32 7.35
C LEU A 300 -10.67 -5.62 5.86
N GLY A 301 -11.46 -6.60 5.42
CA GLY A 301 -11.53 -7.03 4.02
C GLY A 301 -12.05 -5.91 3.11
N SER A 302 -11.66 -5.95 1.84
CA SER A 302 -11.96 -4.87 0.89
C SER A 302 -13.45 -4.64 0.64
N ASP A 303 -14.31 -5.65 0.80
CA ASP A 303 -15.75 -5.48 0.61
C ASP A 303 -16.36 -4.55 1.67
N LEU A 304 -15.74 -4.45 2.85
CA LEU A 304 -16.19 -3.55 3.90
C LEU A 304 -16.06 -2.07 3.50
N PHE A 305 -15.08 -1.74 2.66
CA PHE A 305 -14.95 -0.41 2.10
C PHE A 305 -16.12 -0.06 1.18
N PHE A 306 -16.56 -1.03 0.35
CA PHE A 306 -17.74 -0.83 -0.49
C PHE A 306 -19.04 -0.81 0.32
N GLU A 307 -19.17 -1.67 1.33
CA GLU A 307 -20.28 -1.60 2.26
C GLU A 307 -20.37 -0.21 2.90
N TYR A 308 -19.24 0.37 3.30
CA TYR A 308 -19.17 1.72 3.83
C TYR A 308 -19.61 2.78 2.80
N ILE A 309 -19.15 2.71 1.56
CA ILE A 309 -19.58 3.61 0.48
C ILE A 309 -21.10 3.53 0.26
N ILE A 310 -21.64 2.30 0.21
CA ILE A 310 -23.07 2.06 -0.06
C ILE A 310 -23.93 2.51 1.12
N ALA A 311 -23.53 2.19 2.34
CA ALA A 311 -24.26 2.56 3.56
C ALA A 311 -24.35 4.09 3.77
N ASN A 312 -23.52 4.86 3.04
CA ASN A 312 -23.50 6.32 3.09
C ASN A 312 -23.98 6.98 1.78
N ASP A 313 -24.66 6.23 0.90
CA ASP A 313 -25.24 6.72 -0.37
C ASP A 313 -24.19 7.33 -1.33
N LEU A 314 -22.93 6.87 -1.26
CA LEU A 314 -21.83 7.44 -2.05
C LEU A 314 -21.54 6.68 -3.35
N TRP A 315 -22.31 5.63 -3.66
CA TRP A 315 -22.05 4.76 -4.81
C TRP A 315 -22.11 5.48 -6.17
N GLN A 316 -23.04 6.43 -6.31
CA GLN A 316 -23.15 7.22 -7.53
C GLN A 316 -21.91 8.10 -7.72
N LEU A 317 -21.49 8.82 -6.68
CA LEU A 317 -20.27 9.63 -6.71
C LEU A 317 -19.04 8.77 -7.00
N TRP A 318 -18.94 7.59 -6.38
CA TRP A 318 -17.88 6.61 -6.65
C TRP A 318 -17.81 6.22 -8.14
N SER A 319 -18.97 6.00 -8.76
CA SER A 319 -19.07 5.67 -10.18
C SER A 319 -18.69 6.85 -11.08
N GLU A 320 -19.17 8.06 -10.76
CA GLU A 320 -18.90 9.28 -11.54
C GLU A 320 -17.43 9.71 -11.46
N GLN A 321 -16.77 9.46 -10.33
CA GLN A 321 -15.35 9.77 -10.11
C GLN A 321 -14.45 9.10 -11.14
N LYS A 322 -14.83 7.94 -11.70
CA LYS A 322 -14.00 7.23 -12.69
C LYS A 322 -14.00 7.87 -14.09
N THR A 323 -14.77 8.94 -14.30
CA THR A 323 -14.85 9.64 -15.60
C THR A 323 -13.76 10.72 -15.75
N PRO A 324 -13.12 10.87 -16.94
CA PRO A 324 -12.00 11.80 -17.12
C PRO A 324 -12.30 13.25 -16.73
N THR A 325 -13.54 13.72 -16.98
CA THR A 325 -13.96 15.10 -16.66
C THR A 325 -14.23 15.33 -15.19
N SER A 326 -14.55 14.28 -14.43
CA SER A 326 -15.01 14.37 -13.04
C SER A 326 -14.01 13.79 -12.03
N TYR A 327 -12.89 13.24 -12.51
CA TYR A 327 -11.92 12.49 -11.71
C TYR A 327 -11.44 13.21 -10.44
N PHE A 328 -10.98 14.45 -10.58
CA PHE A 328 -10.53 15.25 -9.43
C PHE A 328 -11.69 15.95 -8.70
N PRO A 329 -12.64 16.64 -9.37
CA PRO A 329 -13.71 17.35 -8.66
C PRO A 329 -14.62 16.44 -7.83
N VAL A 330 -15.00 15.27 -8.36
CA VAL A 330 -15.81 14.28 -7.61
C VAL A 330 -14.94 13.53 -6.61
N GLY A 331 -13.66 13.32 -6.90
CA GLY A 331 -12.68 12.80 -5.93
C GLY A 331 -12.63 13.64 -4.65
N ALA A 332 -12.55 14.97 -4.78
CA ALA A 332 -12.57 15.87 -3.63
C ALA A 332 -13.89 15.80 -2.83
N GLN A 333 -15.02 15.66 -3.51
CA GLN A 333 -16.33 15.47 -2.85
C GLN A 333 -16.38 14.14 -2.08
N LEU A 334 -15.91 13.05 -2.69
CA LEU A 334 -15.82 11.75 -2.04
C LEU A 334 -14.88 11.77 -0.84
N ASN A 335 -13.71 12.42 -0.94
CA ASN A 335 -12.78 12.57 0.19
C ASN A 335 -13.48 13.21 1.40
N ALA A 336 -14.23 14.28 1.17
CA ALA A 336 -14.99 14.96 2.23
C ALA A 336 -16.14 14.11 2.77
N ALA A 337 -16.86 13.39 1.90
CA ALA A 337 -17.97 12.54 2.30
C ALA A 337 -17.50 11.32 3.12
N LEU A 338 -16.43 10.65 2.69
CA LEU A 338 -15.84 9.49 3.38
C LEU A 338 -15.34 9.84 4.79
N LYS A 339 -14.90 11.08 5.04
CA LYS A 339 -14.52 11.54 6.39
C LYS A 339 -15.68 11.64 7.37
N ASN A 340 -16.91 11.73 6.87
CA ASN A 340 -18.11 11.98 7.67
C ASN A 340 -19.11 10.82 7.66
N GLY A 341 -18.83 9.73 6.94
CA GLY A 341 -19.75 8.60 6.85
C GLY A 341 -19.82 7.79 8.14
N THR A 342 -20.90 7.05 8.28
CA THR A 342 -21.22 6.22 9.44
C THR A 342 -21.05 4.74 9.13
N PHE A 343 -20.60 3.96 10.12
CA PHE A 343 -20.48 2.51 9.98
C PHE A 343 -21.80 1.81 10.37
N PRO A 344 -22.20 0.75 9.66
CA PRO A 344 -23.36 -0.05 10.03
C PRO A 344 -23.25 -0.61 11.47
N PRO A 345 -24.36 -0.76 12.22
CA PRO A 345 -24.33 -1.27 13.59
C PRO A 345 -23.68 -2.65 13.74
N SER A 346 -23.85 -3.54 12.75
CA SER A 346 -23.21 -4.86 12.69
C SER A 346 -21.68 -4.77 12.66
N VAL A 347 -21.15 -3.86 11.84
CA VAL A 347 -19.70 -3.59 11.73
C VAL A 347 -19.17 -2.95 13.01
N ARG A 348 -19.89 -1.96 13.56
CA ARG A 348 -19.51 -1.33 14.84
C ARG A 348 -19.43 -2.34 15.99
N ALA A 349 -20.32 -3.33 16.02
CA ALA A 349 -20.25 -4.41 17.02
C ALA A 349 -18.97 -5.25 16.89
N LYS A 350 -18.52 -5.53 15.65
CA LYS A 350 -17.25 -6.22 15.39
C LYS A 350 -16.04 -5.37 15.79
N PHE A 351 -16.07 -4.06 15.54
CA PHE A 351 -15.03 -3.14 16.01
C PHE A 351 -14.91 -3.13 17.54
N SER A 352 -16.03 -3.14 18.26
CA SER A 352 -16.04 -3.26 19.72
C SER A 352 -15.40 -4.57 20.19
N GLN A 353 -15.70 -5.71 19.55
CA GLN A 353 -15.09 -7.01 19.88
C GLN A 353 -13.57 -7.01 19.62
N MET A 354 -13.13 -6.39 18.53
CA MET A 354 -11.70 -6.24 18.23
C MET A 354 -10.98 -5.37 19.28
N LEU A 355 -11.59 -4.26 19.69
CA LEU A 355 -11.04 -3.42 20.76
C LEU A 355 -11.08 -4.10 22.13
N GLU A 356 -12.03 -5.02 22.37
CA GLU A 356 -12.04 -5.90 23.55
C GLU A 356 -10.83 -6.83 23.53
N TYR A 357 -10.55 -7.44 22.39
CA TYR A 357 -9.40 -8.30 22.20
C TYR A 357 -8.06 -7.58 22.45
N PHE A 358 -7.89 -6.35 21.94
CA PHE A 358 -6.65 -5.59 22.14
C PHE A 358 -6.48 -5.02 23.57
N ASP A 359 -7.52 -5.05 24.40
CA ASP A 359 -7.48 -4.70 25.83
C ASP A 359 -6.74 -3.39 26.16
N GLY A 360 -7.03 -2.32 25.42
CA GLY A 360 -6.42 -1.00 25.65
C GLY A 360 -4.98 -0.85 25.16
N ALA A 361 -4.40 -1.87 24.51
CA ALA A 361 -3.12 -1.75 23.84
C ALA A 361 -3.21 -0.74 22.67
N PRO A 362 -2.17 0.09 22.45
CA PRO A 362 -2.13 0.95 21.26
C PRO A 362 -2.17 0.13 19.98
N ILE A 363 -2.88 0.64 18.98
CA ILE A 363 -3.03 0.03 17.66
C ILE A 363 -2.66 1.03 16.56
N ILE A 364 -2.28 0.51 15.39
CA ILE A 364 -2.08 1.31 14.19
C ILE A 364 -3.02 0.78 13.10
N VAL A 365 -3.76 1.71 12.49
CA VAL A 365 -4.68 1.46 11.38
C VAL A 365 -3.95 1.82 10.08
N ARG A 366 -3.55 0.82 9.32
CA ARG A 366 -2.73 0.97 8.11
C ARG A 366 -3.57 0.63 6.87
N SER A 367 -3.50 1.48 5.86
CA SER A 367 -3.97 1.17 4.50
C SER A 367 -3.29 -0.08 3.95
N SER A 368 -4.05 -0.95 3.29
CA SER A 368 -3.55 -2.14 2.61
C SER A 368 -4.28 -2.26 1.27
N SER A 369 -3.81 -1.52 0.27
CA SER A 369 -4.42 -1.51 -1.07
C SER A 369 -4.15 -2.82 -1.81
N LEU A 370 -5.12 -3.28 -2.60
CA LEU A 370 -4.92 -4.41 -3.52
C LEU A 370 -4.06 -4.01 -4.74
N LEU A 371 -3.95 -2.73 -5.08
CA LEU A 371 -3.09 -2.28 -6.18
C LEU A 371 -1.59 -2.36 -5.82
N GLU A 372 -1.27 -2.51 -4.53
CA GLU A 372 0.10 -2.76 -4.05
C GLU A 372 0.61 -4.18 -4.37
N ASP A 373 -0.28 -5.14 -4.68
CA ASP A 373 0.07 -6.55 -4.93
C ASP A 373 0.78 -6.77 -6.27
N ASN A 374 0.63 -5.85 -7.22
CA ASN A 374 1.30 -5.92 -8.51
C ASN A 374 2.75 -5.41 -8.40
N PHE A 375 3.72 -6.31 -8.60
CA PHE A 375 5.14 -5.99 -8.75
C PHE A 375 5.32 -4.77 -9.68
N GLY A 376 5.81 -3.66 -9.14
CA GLY A 376 6.04 -2.40 -9.87
C GLY A 376 5.17 -1.20 -9.44
N ASN A 377 4.13 -1.41 -8.62
CA ASN A 377 3.32 -0.33 -8.06
C ASN A 377 3.62 -0.12 -6.58
N ALA A 378 4.51 0.82 -6.24
CA ALA A 378 4.74 1.21 -4.85
C ALA A 378 3.83 2.40 -4.48
N PHE A 379 2.72 2.14 -3.76
CA PHE A 379 1.92 3.18 -3.10
C PHE A 379 2.54 3.66 -1.78
N ALA A 380 3.85 3.44 -1.60
CA ALA A 380 4.60 3.78 -0.40
C ALA A 380 4.42 5.27 -0.03
N GLY A 381 3.84 5.52 1.15
CA GLY A 381 3.60 6.88 1.65
C GLY A 381 2.52 7.66 0.89
N LYS A 382 1.65 6.99 0.13
CA LYS A 382 0.53 7.64 -0.61
C LYS A 382 -0.82 7.50 0.08
N TYR A 383 -0.95 6.50 0.94
CA TYR A 383 -2.12 6.30 1.76
C TYR A 383 -1.76 6.45 3.24
N GLU A 384 -2.73 6.87 4.03
CA GLU A 384 -2.52 7.21 5.44
C GLU A 384 -2.31 5.96 6.31
N SER A 385 -1.62 6.14 7.43
CA SER A 385 -1.56 5.18 8.54
C SER A 385 -1.71 5.95 9.85
N VAL A 386 -2.67 5.56 10.67
CA VAL A 386 -3.08 6.34 11.85
C VAL A 386 -2.85 5.52 13.11
N PHE A 387 -2.10 6.09 14.06
CA PHE A 387 -1.94 5.52 15.39
C PHE A 387 -3.16 5.86 16.25
N CYS A 388 -3.69 4.85 16.93
CA CYS A 388 -4.69 5.00 17.99
C CYS A 388 -4.04 4.58 19.31
N THR A 389 -4.06 5.48 20.29
CA THR A 389 -3.50 5.17 21.61
C THR A 389 -4.39 4.24 22.41
N ASN A 390 -5.67 4.13 22.02
CA ASN A 390 -6.66 3.23 22.61
C ASN A 390 -6.85 3.49 24.12
N GLN A 391 -6.81 4.76 24.52
CA GLN A 391 -6.96 5.20 25.91
C GLN A 391 -8.37 5.76 26.18
N GLY A 392 -8.80 5.74 27.44
CA GLY A 392 -10.10 6.27 27.87
C GLY A 392 -11.23 5.23 27.91
N SER A 393 -12.47 5.67 27.70
CA SER A 393 -13.64 4.79 27.73
C SER A 393 -13.79 3.99 26.43
N ARG A 394 -14.51 2.87 26.47
CA ARG A 394 -14.81 2.04 25.28
C ARG A 394 -15.41 2.85 24.12
N GLU A 395 -16.29 3.80 24.40
CA GLU A 395 -16.89 4.65 23.36
C GLU A 395 -15.86 5.62 22.76
N SER A 396 -14.94 6.14 23.57
CA SER A 396 -13.84 7.00 23.09
C SER A 396 -12.87 6.22 22.20
N GLN A 397 -12.52 4.99 22.61
CA GLN A 397 -11.67 4.08 21.83
C GLN A 397 -12.33 3.70 20.51
N LEU A 398 -13.62 3.36 20.54
CA LEU A 398 -14.39 3.05 19.33
C LEU A 398 -14.43 4.25 18.38
N LYS A 399 -14.65 5.45 18.90
CA LYS A 399 -14.61 6.67 18.10
C LYS A 399 -13.23 6.94 17.49
N GLU A 400 -12.15 6.79 18.28
CA GLU A 400 -10.76 6.96 17.80
C GLU A 400 -10.46 5.98 16.65
N LEU A 401 -10.87 4.72 16.79
CA LEU A 401 -10.74 3.71 15.73
C LEU A 401 -11.56 4.06 14.49
N GLU A 402 -12.84 4.42 14.64
CA GLU A 402 -13.69 4.80 13.51
C GLU A 402 -13.13 6.01 12.76
N ASP A 403 -12.64 7.04 13.48
CA ASP A 403 -12.03 8.23 12.88
C ASP A 403 -10.72 7.87 12.13
N ALA A 404 -9.93 6.94 12.66
CA ALA A 404 -8.74 6.42 11.98
C ALA A 404 -9.11 5.67 10.69
N ILE A 405 -10.12 4.78 10.72
CA ILE A 405 -10.60 4.06 9.53
C ILE A 405 -11.16 5.03 8.48
N ARG A 406 -11.97 6.02 8.89
CA ARG A 406 -12.48 7.08 7.98
C ARG A 406 -11.34 7.84 7.32
N THR A 407 -10.28 8.15 8.06
CA THR A 407 -9.09 8.85 7.54
C THR A 407 -8.40 8.00 6.48
N VAL A 408 -8.22 6.71 6.73
CA VAL A 408 -7.62 5.78 5.76
C VAL A 408 -8.50 5.64 4.51
N TYR A 409 -9.80 5.42 4.65
CA TYR A 409 -10.73 5.34 3.52
C TYR A 409 -10.77 6.64 2.71
N ALA A 410 -10.77 7.80 3.36
CA ALA A 410 -10.74 9.08 2.65
C ALA A 410 -9.43 9.28 1.89
N SER A 411 -8.29 8.77 2.38
CA SER A 411 -6.98 8.91 1.73
C SER A 411 -6.94 8.32 0.31
N VAL A 412 -7.81 7.35 0.01
CA VAL A 412 -8.01 6.80 -1.36
C VAL A 412 -8.32 7.91 -2.37
N MET A 413 -9.05 8.93 -1.93
CA MET A 413 -9.49 10.07 -2.74
C MET A 413 -8.67 11.33 -2.48
N GLY A 414 -7.49 11.21 -1.85
CA GLY A 414 -6.56 12.32 -1.70
C GLY A 414 -5.92 12.72 -3.03
N ASP A 415 -5.61 14.01 -3.19
CA ASP A 415 -5.04 14.55 -4.43
C ASP A 415 -3.74 13.82 -4.84
N GLU A 416 -2.85 13.55 -3.89
CA GLU A 416 -1.60 12.82 -4.17
C GLU A 416 -1.85 11.40 -4.68
N ALA A 417 -2.81 10.69 -4.09
CA ALA A 417 -3.18 9.34 -4.49
C ALA A 417 -3.83 9.33 -5.89
N LEU A 418 -4.71 10.30 -6.18
CA LEU A 418 -5.35 10.45 -7.48
C LEU A 418 -4.34 10.80 -8.58
N VAL A 419 -3.44 11.76 -8.34
CA VAL A 419 -2.37 12.11 -9.28
C VAL A 419 -1.45 10.93 -9.52
N TYR A 420 -1.09 10.19 -8.46
CA TYR A 420 -0.27 8.99 -8.59
C TYR A 420 -0.93 7.93 -9.47
N ARG A 421 -2.21 7.61 -9.21
CA ARG A 421 -2.97 6.63 -10.01
C ARG A 421 -3.06 7.06 -11.47
N LEU A 422 -3.37 8.33 -11.74
CA LEU A 422 -3.42 8.87 -13.10
C LEU A 422 -2.06 8.75 -13.81
N ASN A 423 -0.97 9.14 -13.16
CA ASN A 423 0.39 9.04 -13.74
C ASN A 423 0.84 7.60 -14.02
N ARG A 424 0.27 6.63 -13.31
CA ARG A 424 0.51 5.19 -13.51
C ARG A 424 -0.48 4.53 -14.47
N GLY A 425 -1.45 5.26 -15.01
CA GLY A 425 -2.52 4.69 -15.83
C GLY A 425 -3.47 3.76 -15.06
N LEU A 426 -3.59 3.96 -13.75
CA LEU A 426 -4.45 3.22 -12.83
C LEU A 426 -5.75 3.97 -12.52
N ASP A 427 -6.07 5.04 -13.26
CA ASP A 427 -7.27 5.85 -13.07
C ASP A 427 -8.57 5.10 -13.39
N GLN A 428 -8.49 4.09 -14.26
CA GLN A 428 -9.59 3.19 -14.59
C GLN A 428 -9.58 1.88 -13.79
N SER A 429 -8.52 1.65 -13.00
CA SER A 429 -8.41 0.45 -12.17
C SER A 429 -9.30 0.59 -10.93
N PRO A 430 -10.05 -0.46 -10.57
CA PRO A 430 -10.75 -0.49 -9.29
C PRO A 430 -9.73 -0.38 -8.15
N GLU A 431 -9.89 0.64 -7.29
CA GLU A 431 -9.10 0.77 -6.06
C GLU A 431 -9.92 0.23 -4.92
N GLN A 432 -9.48 -0.91 -4.39
CA GLN A 432 -10.08 -1.60 -3.26
C GLN A 432 -9.18 -1.41 -2.04
N MET A 433 -9.70 -0.73 -1.03
CA MET A 433 -8.95 -0.41 0.18
C MET A 433 -9.30 -1.37 1.30
N SER A 434 -8.36 -2.25 1.63
CA SER A 434 -8.39 -3.05 2.85
C SER A 434 -7.62 -2.34 3.94
N ILE A 435 -7.83 -2.71 5.20
CA ILE A 435 -7.15 -2.10 6.34
C ILE A 435 -6.52 -3.17 7.22
N LEU A 436 -5.24 -2.97 7.53
CA LEU A 436 -4.50 -3.71 8.55
C LEU A 436 -4.60 -2.97 9.88
N VAL A 437 -5.27 -3.56 10.86
CA VAL A 437 -5.31 -3.05 12.24
C VAL A 437 -4.33 -3.87 13.07
N GLN A 438 -3.17 -3.29 13.36
CA GLN A 438 -2.07 -3.98 14.00
C GLN A 438 -1.85 -3.43 15.41
N ARG A 439 -1.61 -4.31 16.39
CA ARG A 439 -1.12 -3.88 17.70
C ARG A 439 0.26 -3.25 17.54
N VAL A 440 0.46 -2.05 18.08
CA VAL A 440 1.76 -1.39 18.01
C VAL A 440 2.75 -2.18 18.87
N SER A 441 3.85 -2.62 18.26
CA SER A 441 4.95 -3.25 18.99
C SER A 441 5.68 -2.21 19.84
N GLY A 442 5.95 -2.56 21.09
CA GLY A 442 6.60 -1.71 22.06
C GLY A 442 6.15 -1.99 23.49
N ALA A 443 6.69 -1.20 24.41
CA ALA A 443 6.36 -1.27 25.82
C ALA A 443 5.98 0.12 26.35
N ARG A 444 5.30 0.13 27.51
CA ARG A 444 4.95 1.34 28.22
C ARG A 444 6.10 1.78 29.10
N HIS A 445 6.58 3.01 28.90
CA HIS A 445 7.65 3.66 29.67
C HIS A 445 7.09 4.93 30.31
N GLY A 446 6.48 4.79 31.49
CA GLY A 446 5.72 5.88 32.12
C GLY A 446 4.44 6.22 31.34
N ASP A 447 4.33 7.44 30.83
CA ASP A 447 3.20 7.90 30.01
C ASP A 447 3.46 7.77 28.50
N LEU A 448 4.61 7.21 28.13
CA LEU A 448 5.02 7.02 26.74
C LEU A 448 4.94 5.54 26.37
N PHE A 449 4.66 5.27 25.09
CA PHE A 449 4.68 3.91 24.52
C PHE A 449 5.48 3.90 23.22
N PHE A 450 6.49 3.04 23.16
CA PHE A 450 7.35 2.87 21.98
C PHE A 450 8.17 1.57 22.08
N PRO A 451 8.66 1.00 20.96
CA PRO A 451 9.64 -0.07 20.98
C PRO A 451 11.05 0.48 21.24
N HIS A 452 11.93 -0.37 21.75
CA HIS A 452 13.31 0.03 22.06
C HIS A 452 14.08 0.46 20.80
N ALA A 453 13.90 -0.24 19.68
CA ALA A 453 14.38 0.21 18.38
C ALA A 453 13.40 -0.16 17.27
N ALA A 454 13.58 0.45 16.11
CA ALA A 454 12.87 0.13 14.89
C ALA A 454 13.78 0.37 13.68
N GLY A 455 13.41 -0.18 12.54
CA GLY A 455 14.25 -0.04 11.36
C GLY A 455 13.63 -0.49 10.05
N VAL A 456 14.39 -0.20 9.00
CA VAL A 456 14.13 -0.65 7.64
C VAL A 456 15.31 -1.53 7.20
N GLY A 457 15.02 -2.73 6.71
CA GLY A 457 16.00 -3.70 6.24
C GLY A 457 15.85 -3.96 4.75
N ASN A 458 16.92 -3.74 3.98
CA ASN A 458 16.99 -4.11 2.57
C ASN A 458 17.88 -5.33 2.43
N SER A 459 17.39 -6.37 1.79
CA SER A 459 18.18 -7.59 1.48
C SER A 459 19.32 -7.35 0.48
N SER A 460 19.38 -6.19 -0.19
CA SER A 460 20.51 -5.78 -1.01
C SER A 460 21.05 -4.43 -0.56
N ASN A 461 22.37 -4.31 -0.50
CA ASN A 461 23.06 -3.07 -0.19
C ASN A 461 23.40 -2.31 -1.48
N ILE A 462 22.60 -1.29 -1.77
CA ILE A 462 22.86 -0.34 -2.87
C ILE A 462 23.86 0.77 -2.49
N TYR A 463 24.29 0.80 -1.22
CA TYR A 463 25.23 1.77 -0.65
C TYR A 463 26.55 1.10 -0.21
N VAL A 464 27.40 0.82 -1.18
CA VAL A 464 28.75 0.27 -1.01
C VAL A 464 29.74 1.43 -0.83
N TRP A 465 29.88 1.93 0.40
CA TRP A 465 30.84 3.00 0.71
C TRP A 465 32.28 2.53 0.90
N ASP A 466 32.49 1.22 1.06
CA ASP A 466 33.79 0.57 1.16
C ASP A 466 33.84 -0.63 0.19
N ALA A 467 34.95 -0.80 -0.52
CA ALA A 467 35.10 -1.81 -1.56
C ALA A 467 35.06 -3.27 -1.04
N THR A 468 35.16 -3.45 0.27
CA THR A 468 35.11 -4.76 0.93
C THR A 468 33.71 -5.17 1.38
N LEU A 469 32.70 -4.31 1.17
CA LEU A 469 31.30 -4.60 1.48
C LEU A 469 30.66 -5.49 0.40
N ASP A 470 29.81 -6.42 0.82
CA ASP A 470 29.02 -7.26 -0.07
C ASP A 470 27.66 -6.60 -0.42
N PRO A 471 27.41 -6.26 -1.70
CA PRO A 471 26.13 -5.72 -2.16
C PRO A 471 24.93 -6.66 -1.93
N GLN A 472 25.17 -7.96 -1.73
CA GLN A 472 24.12 -8.97 -1.52
C GLN A 472 23.85 -9.28 -0.05
N ALA A 473 24.65 -8.77 0.89
CA ALA A 473 24.43 -9.00 2.32
C ALA A 473 23.32 -8.13 2.92
N GLY A 474 23.02 -7.01 2.27
CA GLY A 474 21.94 -6.11 2.67
C GLY A 474 22.38 -4.93 3.53
N LEU A 475 21.43 -4.03 3.74
CA LEU A 475 21.61 -2.76 4.46
C LEU A 475 20.43 -2.55 5.41
N MET A 476 20.73 -2.08 6.60
CA MET A 476 19.74 -1.73 7.60
C MET A 476 19.85 -0.24 8.00
N ARG A 477 18.68 0.39 8.21
CA ARG A 477 18.51 1.70 8.85
C ARG A 477 17.89 1.48 10.23
N LEU A 478 18.52 2.02 11.27
CA LEU A 478 18.06 1.88 12.65
C LEU A 478 17.72 3.22 13.27
N VAL A 479 16.63 3.22 14.04
CA VAL A 479 16.20 4.32 14.90
C VAL A 479 15.80 3.79 16.27
N PHE A 480 15.86 4.66 17.28
CA PHE A 480 15.32 4.41 18.62
C PHE A 480 13.88 4.92 18.66
N GLY A 481 12.97 4.19 19.32
CA GLY A 481 11.54 4.50 19.33
C GLY A 481 10.79 3.99 18.09
N LEU A 482 9.68 4.65 17.74
CA LEU A 482 8.84 4.24 16.61
C LEU A 482 9.58 4.37 15.26
N GLY A 483 9.25 3.47 14.34
CA GLY A 483 9.92 3.35 13.02
C GLY A 483 9.63 4.46 12.01
N THR A 484 8.77 5.43 12.32
CA THR A 484 8.42 6.55 11.43
C THR A 484 9.65 7.27 10.89
N ARG A 485 10.66 7.49 11.74
CA ARG A 485 11.94 8.14 11.37
C ARG A 485 12.90 7.25 10.56
N ALA A 486 12.69 5.94 10.54
CA ALA A 486 13.47 5.05 9.67
C ALA A 486 12.97 5.10 8.21
N VAL A 487 11.68 5.42 8.04
CA VAL A 487 10.98 5.54 6.76
C VAL A 487 11.08 6.97 6.22
N ASP A 488 10.73 7.96 7.06
CA ASP A 488 10.67 9.37 6.68
C ASP A 488 12.06 10.02 6.66
N ARG A 489 12.36 10.69 5.54
CA ARG A 489 13.62 11.41 5.34
C ARG A 489 13.46 12.82 5.88
N THR A 490 14.09 13.13 7.02
CA THR A 490 14.08 14.49 7.58
C THR A 490 15.41 15.19 7.33
N LEU A 491 15.39 16.51 7.08
CA LEU A 491 16.60 17.29 6.79
C LEU A 491 17.54 17.50 7.99
N SER A 492 17.15 17.08 9.20
CA SER A 492 17.86 17.41 10.44
C SER A 492 18.00 16.26 11.43
N ASP A 493 17.57 15.06 11.05
CA ASP A 493 17.57 13.87 11.88
C ASP A 493 17.83 12.63 11.03
N TYR A 494 18.76 11.77 11.46
CA TYR A 494 19.33 10.73 10.61
C TYR A 494 19.27 9.35 11.29
N PRO A 495 18.78 8.31 10.61
CA PRO A 495 18.87 6.94 11.10
C PRO A 495 20.32 6.44 11.07
N LYS A 496 20.65 5.49 11.94
CA LYS A 496 21.93 4.79 11.88
C LYS A 496 21.94 3.82 10.70
N LEU A 497 22.79 4.06 9.72
CA LEU A 497 23.05 3.12 8.61
C LEU A 497 24.01 2.02 9.04
N VAL A 498 23.68 0.77 8.68
CA VAL A 498 24.43 -0.45 9.02
C VAL A 498 24.52 -1.33 7.77
N ALA A 499 25.73 -1.68 7.34
CA ALA A 499 25.94 -2.74 6.36
C ALA A 499 25.94 -4.09 7.09
N LEU A 500 25.11 -5.04 6.65
CA LEU A 500 24.84 -6.25 7.44
C LEU A 500 25.99 -7.26 7.44
N ASP A 501 26.86 -7.24 6.43
CA ASP A 501 28.11 -8.03 6.40
C ASP A 501 29.21 -7.47 7.30
N LYS A 502 29.20 -6.16 7.56
CA LYS A 502 30.17 -5.47 8.42
C LYS A 502 29.49 -4.39 9.29
N PRO A 503 28.69 -4.78 10.28
CA PRO A 503 27.92 -3.83 11.10
C PRO A 503 28.78 -2.79 11.83
N GLU A 504 30.01 -3.16 12.19
CA GLU A 504 31.00 -2.31 12.86
C GLU A 504 31.67 -1.28 11.95
N LEU A 505 31.54 -1.39 10.63
CA LEU A 505 32.15 -0.45 9.70
C LEU A 505 31.35 0.86 9.68
N PRO A 506 31.86 1.97 10.23
CA PRO A 506 31.14 3.23 10.21
C PRO A 506 31.06 3.78 8.79
N VAL A 507 29.97 4.50 8.49
CA VAL A 507 29.85 5.24 7.22
C VAL A 507 30.83 6.41 7.18
N ASP A 508 31.02 7.15 8.29
CA ASP A 508 32.04 8.21 8.44
C ASP A 508 32.70 8.10 9.83
N VAL A 509 34.03 8.17 9.88
CA VAL A 509 34.84 8.07 11.11
C VAL A 509 35.03 9.44 11.78
N ARG A 510 34.76 10.54 11.06
CA ARG A 510 35.28 11.87 11.41
C ARG A 510 34.36 12.73 12.27
N ASP A 511 33.03 12.57 12.20
CA ASP A 511 32.08 13.37 13.01
C ASP A 511 30.80 12.61 13.43
N PRO A 512 30.91 11.55 14.26
CA PRO A 512 29.81 10.63 14.53
C PRO A 512 28.54 11.26 15.14
N SER A 513 28.64 12.44 15.78
CA SER A 513 27.54 13.06 16.53
C SER A 513 26.74 14.11 15.76
N SER A 514 27.23 14.60 14.61
CA SER A 514 26.49 15.61 13.85
C SER A 514 25.31 15.00 13.06
N HIS A 515 25.35 13.70 12.75
CA HIS A 515 24.36 12.97 11.94
C HIS A 515 23.91 11.67 12.64
N SER A 516 23.58 11.80 13.92
CA SER A 516 22.88 10.77 14.69
C SER A 516 21.44 11.19 14.91
N GLN A 517 20.59 10.24 15.28
CA GLN A 517 19.24 10.55 15.71
C GLN A 517 19.26 11.45 16.96
N ARG A 518 18.48 12.53 16.92
CA ARG A 518 18.31 13.56 17.95
C ARG A 518 16.90 13.62 18.50
N TYR A 519 15.92 13.14 17.73
CA TYR A 519 14.53 13.10 18.11
C TYR A 519 13.98 11.68 18.03
N VAL A 520 13.05 11.36 18.92
CA VAL A 520 12.45 10.04 19.06
C VAL A 520 10.95 10.21 18.92
N ASP A 521 10.35 9.45 18.00
CA ASP A 521 8.89 9.41 17.87
C ASP A 521 8.33 8.35 18.83
N VAL A 522 7.31 8.74 19.58
CA VAL A 522 6.67 7.94 20.64
C VAL A 522 5.16 8.16 20.64
N LEU A 523 4.39 7.22 21.18
CA LEU A 523 2.99 7.47 21.51
C LEU A 523 2.90 8.06 22.92
N ASP A 524 2.36 9.27 23.00
CA ASP A 524 2.00 9.92 24.26
C ASP A 524 0.60 9.43 24.67
N LEU A 525 0.55 8.54 25.66
CA LEU A 525 -0.69 7.92 26.13
C LEU A 525 -1.56 8.90 26.91
N GLN A 526 -0.97 9.94 27.51
CA GLN A 526 -1.72 10.93 28.29
C GLN A 526 -2.48 11.88 27.37
N ASN A 527 -1.85 12.31 26.28
CA ASN A 527 -2.43 13.24 25.31
C ASN A 527 -3.03 12.53 24.08
N SER A 528 -3.03 11.20 24.07
CA SER A 528 -3.57 10.35 23.00
C SER A 528 -3.07 10.73 21.61
N LYS A 529 -1.74 10.86 21.44
CA LYS A 529 -1.17 11.29 20.16
C LYS A 529 0.25 10.77 19.91
N LEU A 530 0.61 10.69 18.63
CA LEU A 530 2.01 10.61 18.21
C LEU A 530 2.74 11.90 18.60
N SER A 531 3.88 11.78 19.26
CA SER A 531 4.71 12.88 19.72
C SER A 531 6.17 12.66 19.34
N THR A 532 6.86 13.76 19.01
CA THR A 532 8.31 13.76 18.80
C THR A 532 9.00 14.40 20.00
N ILE A 533 9.91 13.67 20.64
CA ILE A 533 10.61 14.08 21.86
C ILE A 533 12.12 14.13 21.60
N ALA A 534 12.83 15.08 22.20
CA ALA A 534 14.29 15.15 22.08
C ALA A 534 14.96 13.98 22.83
N LEU A 535 16.00 13.39 22.26
CA LEU A 535 16.71 12.26 22.88
C LEU A 535 17.19 12.58 24.31
N ASN A 536 17.73 13.78 24.52
CA ASN A 536 18.25 14.19 25.83
C ASN A 536 17.17 14.22 26.93
N THR A 537 15.89 14.36 26.59
CA THR A 537 14.81 14.29 27.59
C THR A 537 14.38 12.86 27.89
N LEU A 538 14.71 11.88 27.04
CA LEU A 538 14.37 10.46 27.21
C LEU A 538 15.50 9.62 27.81
N ILE A 539 16.75 10.03 27.62
CA ILE A 539 17.94 9.21 27.91
C ILE A 539 18.12 8.83 29.40
N ASP A 540 17.34 9.45 30.29
CA ASP A 540 17.30 9.19 31.74
C ASP A 540 15.98 8.52 32.18
N THR A 541 15.05 8.29 31.25
CA THR A 541 13.81 7.57 31.50
C THR A 541 14.12 6.07 31.64
N PRO A 542 13.59 5.37 32.66
CA PRO A 542 13.63 3.92 32.73
C PRO A 542 12.87 3.32 31.54
N ILE A 543 13.57 2.51 30.74
CA ILE A 543 13.00 1.85 29.57
C ILE A 543 12.93 0.33 29.72
N ASP A 544 13.13 -0.22 30.92
CA ASP A 544 13.20 -1.67 31.16
C ASP A 544 14.21 -2.43 30.27
N ALA A 545 15.20 -1.71 29.74
CA ALA A 545 16.34 -2.21 29.00
C ALA A 545 17.59 -1.38 29.30
N ASP A 546 18.76 -1.94 29.01
CA ASP A 546 20.03 -1.25 29.20
C ASP A 546 20.28 -0.24 28.07
N TRP A 547 20.30 1.06 28.42
CA TRP A 547 20.63 2.15 27.49
C TRP A 547 21.97 1.95 26.77
N ARG A 548 22.92 1.18 27.31
CA ARG A 548 24.20 0.86 26.65
C ARG A 548 24.06 0.05 25.37
N LEU A 549 22.91 -0.59 25.14
CA LEU A 549 22.61 -1.25 23.86
C LEU A 549 22.42 -0.25 22.73
N PHE A 550 21.89 0.94 23.04
CA PHE A 550 21.45 1.92 22.02
C PHE A 550 22.33 3.16 21.95
N ALA A 551 22.85 3.60 23.10
CA ALA A 551 23.52 4.88 23.22
C ALA A 551 24.86 4.80 23.95
N SER A 552 25.85 5.53 23.43
CA SER A 552 27.15 5.73 24.06
C SER A 552 27.38 7.20 24.43
N VAL A 553 28.46 7.48 25.16
CA VAL A 553 28.82 8.85 25.54
C VAL A 553 29.39 9.59 24.33
N ASP A 554 28.82 10.76 24.02
CA ASP A 554 29.33 11.63 22.96
C ASP A 554 30.54 12.43 23.46
N HIS A 555 31.70 11.75 23.47
CA HIS A 555 32.98 12.33 23.88
C HIS A 555 33.35 13.61 23.11
N PRO A 556 33.19 13.70 21.76
CA PRO A 556 33.41 14.93 21.01
C PRO A 556 32.60 16.13 21.55
N THR A 557 31.29 15.95 21.77
CA THR A 557 30.43 17.02 22.30
C THR A 557 30.78 17.36 23.75
N VAL A 558 31.06 16.36 24.59
CA VAL A 558 31.55 16.57 25.97
C VAL A 558 32.80 17.45 25.98
N MET A 559 33.79 17.13 25.14
CA MET A 559 35.02 17.90 25.04
C MET A 559 34.74 19.31 24.55
N ARG A 560 33.92 19.49 23.51
CA ARG A 560 33.57 20.82 22.97
C ARG A 560 32.88 21.71 24.02
N LEU A 561 31.93 21.17 24.77
CA LEU A 561 31.21 21.91 25.81
C LEU A 561 32.12 22.29 26.98
N ARG A 562 33.05 21.39 27.37
CA ARG A 562 34.06 21.69 28.38
C ARG A 562 35.02 22.79 27.93
N HIS A 563 35.51 22.76 26.69
CA HIS A 563 36.35 23.83 26.13
C HIS A 563 35.62 25.17 26.04
N ALA A 564 34.31 25.16 25.79
CA ALA A 564 33.47 26.35 25.81
C ALA A 564 33.12 26.86 27.23
N GLY A 565 33.68 26.27 28.30
CA GLY A 565 33.44 26.66 29.68
C GLY A 565 32.01 26.38 30.18
N ARG A 566 31.23 25.55 29.48
CA ARG A 566 29.85 25.23 29.87
C ARG A 566 29.83 24.09 30.89
N LYS A 567 29.01 24.24 31.93
CA LYS A 567 28.72 23.15 32.87
C LYS A 567 27.82 22.12 32.16
N LEU A 568 28.18 20.84 32.31
CA LEU A 568 27.38 19.72 31.84
C LEU A 568 26.40 19.33 32.94
N ASN A 569 25.12 19.64 32.76
CA ASN A 569 24.06 19.19 33.68
C ASN A 569 23.69 17.72 33.42
N GLN A 570 23.95 17.24 32.20
CA GLN A 570 23.72 15.88 31.73
C GLN A 570 24.86 15.52 30.80
N THR A 571 25.30 14.26 30.82
CA THR A 571 26.33 13.78 29.88
C THR A 571 25.68 13.55 28.51
N PRO A 572 26.08 14.30 27.46
CA PRO A 572 25.58 14.07 26.10
C PRO A 572 25.82 12.63 25.67
N LYS A 573 24.78 12.00 25.10
CA LYS A 573 24.85 10.66 24.52
C LYS A 573 24.53 10.72 23.03
N VAL A 574 25.03 9.73 22.29
CA VAL A 574 24.78 9.54 20.85
C VAL A 574 24.14 8.17 20.65
N LEU A 575 23.10 8.09 19.80
CA LEU A 575 22.49 6.82 19.40
C LEU A 575 23.37 6.17 18.32
N ASP A 576 24.18 5.19 18.73
CA ASP A 576 25.11 4.48 17.84
C ASP A 576 24.80 2.97 17.72
N PHE A 577 23.90 2.45 18.57
CA PHE A 577 23.49 1.05 18.64
C PHE A 577 24.64 0.07 18.83
N LYS A 578 25.79 0.54 19.35
CA LYS A 578 27.00 -0.28 19.42
C LYS A 578 26.80 -1.54 20.26
N GLY A 579 26.16 -1.41 21.43
CA GLY A 579 25.90 -2.55 22.30
C GLY A 579 24.92 -3.55 21.69
N LEU A 580 23.94 -3.09 20.90
CA LEU A 580 23.02 -3.97 20.17
C LEU A 580 23.73 -4.69 19.02
N LEU A 581 24.52 -3.97 18.22
CA LEU A 581 25.17 -4.52 17.01
C LEU A 581 26.35 -5.43 17.33
N GLU A 582 27.15 -5.12 18.35
CA GLU A 582 28.36 -5.89 18.71
C GLU A 582 28.14 -6.83 19.90
N GLY A 583 27.18 -6.52 20.78
CA GLY A 583 26.93 -7.25 22.01
C GLY A 583 25.83 -8.31 21.91
N THR A 584 25.16 -8.43 20.76
CA THR A 584 24.08 -9.40 20.51
C THR A 584 24.22 -10.00 19.11
N ASP A 585 23.40 -11.00 18.79
CA ASP A 585 23.30 -11.59 17.45
C ASP A 585 22.28 -10.87 16.54
N PHE A 586 21.87 -9.66 16.89
CA PHE A 586 20.83 -8.90 16.18
C PHE A 586 21.15 -8.69 14.69
N ALA A 587 22.36 -8.20 14.37
CA ALA A 587 22.73 -7.90 12.98
C ALA A 587 22.80 -9.17 12.12
N GLU A 588 23.36 -10.24 12.68
CA GLU A 588 23.40 -11.57 12.04
C GLU A 588 21.99 -12.11 11.81
N THR A 589 21.12 -12.03 12.81
CA THR A 589 19.72 -12.47 12.73
C THR A 589 18.96 -11.72 11.62
N ILE A 590 19.09 -10.40 11.54
CA ILE A 590 18.45 -9.60 10.48
C ILE A 590 18.99 -9.97 9.09
N CYS A 591 20.31 -10.17 8.96
CA CYS A 591 20.94 -10.62 7.72
C CYS A 591 20.36 -11.96 7.26
N GLU A 592 20.26 -12.95 8.16
CA GLU A 592 19.68 -14.26 7.86
C GLU A 592 18.18 -14.19 7.52
N MET A 593 17.41 -13.36 8.23
CA MET A 593 15.99 -13.14 7.94
C MET A 593 15.81 -12.57 6.53
N LEU A 594 16.54 -11.50 6.19
CA LEU A 594 16.47 -10.86 4.88
C LEU A 594 16.90 -11.80 3.74
N ALA A 595 17.95 -12.59 3.95
CA ALA A 595 18.40 -13.58 2.98
C ALA A 595 17.35 -14.70 2.79
N THR A 596 16.74 -15.17 3.89
CA THR A 596 15.68 -16.19 3.85
C THR A 596 14.47 -15.69 3.07
N LEU A 597 14.04 -14.45 3.33
CA LEU A 597 12.95 -13.81 2.61
C LEU A 597 13.28 -13.58 1.15
N ALA A 598 14.45 -13.04 0.82
CA ALA A 598 14.86 -12.80 -0.56
C ALA A 598 14.90 -14.09 -1.39
N ASN A 599 15.37 -15.19 -0.79
CA ASN A 599 15.37 -16.51 -1.42
C ASN A 599 13.94 -17.04 -1.65
N ALA A 600 13.05 -16.88 -0.67
CA ALA A 600 11.67 -17.35 -0.80
C ALA A 600 10.87 -16.54 -1.84
N TYR A 601 11.10 -15.23 -1.90
CA TYR A 601 10.49 -14.32 -2.87
C TYR A 601 11.11 -14.44 -4.28
N ASP A 602 12.25 -15.12 -4.42
CA ASP A 602 13.10 -15.12 -5.63
C ASP A 602 13.39 -13.69 -6.14
N TYR A 603 13.46 -12.74 -5.20
CA TYR A 603 13.59 -11.33 -5.47
C TYR A 603 14.03 -10.59 -4.20
N PRO A 604 14.89 -9.55 -4.29
CA PRO A 604 15.27 -8.76 -3.12
C PRO A 604 14.04 -8.16 -2.43
N VAL A 605 14.02 -8.21 -1.10
CA VAL A 605 12.96 -7.64 -0.25
C VAL A 605 13.42 -6.40 0.51
N ASP A 606 12.44 -5.58 0.86
CA ASP A 606 12.46 -4.43 1.77
C ASP A 606 11.50 -4.74 2.94
N THR A 607 12.00 -4.65 4.16
CA THR A 607 11.24 -4.95 5.38
C THR A 607 11.25 -3.78 6.34
N GLU A 608 10.15 -3.61 7.07
CA GLU A 608 10.07 -2.76 8.24
C GLU A 608 9.94 -3.64 9.48
N PHE A 609 10.66 -3.30 10.54
CA PHE A 609 10.65 -4.07 11.78
C PHE A 609 10.77 -3.18 13.02
N THR A 610 10.34 -3.74 14.15
CA THR A 610 10.60 -3.20 15.49
C THR A 610 11.42 -4.20 16.29
N VAL A 611 12.08 -3.71 17.34
CA VAL A 611 12.92 -4.48 18.24
C VAL A 611 12.56 -4.13 19.67
N ASN A 612 12.23 -5.14 20.46
CA ASN A 612 12.15 -5.04 21.91
C ASN A 612 13.23 -5.90 22.57
N ILE A 613 13.73 -5.44 23.71
CA ILE A 613 14.67 -6.20 24.53
C ILE A 613 13.86 -6.90 25.62
N ASP A 614 14.02 -8.21 25.75
CA ASP A 614 13.40 -8.95 26.84
C ASP A 614 14.15 -8.78 28.18
N ALA A 615 13.66 -9.44 29.23
CA ALA A 615 14.24 -9.33 30.58
C ALA A 615 15.67 -9.91 30.66
N GLU A 616 16.01 -10.81 29.75
CA GLU A 616 17.32 -11.47 29.63
C GLU A 616 18.30 -10.67 28.76
N GLY A 617 17.85 -9.59 28.11
CA GLY A 617 18.66 -8.76 27.22
C GLY A 617 18.70 -9.26 25.77
N VAL A 618 17.84 -10.20 25.39
CA VAL A 618 17.74 -10.74 24.03
C VAL A 618 16.89 -9.81 23.16
N PRO A 619 17.35 -9.45 21.96
CA PRO A 619 16.56 -8.68 21.00
C PRO A 619 15.50 -9.57 20.36
N LEU A 620 14.23 -9.17 20.52
CA LEU A 620 13.07 -9.76 19.86
C LEU A 620 12.63 -8.87 18.71
N ILE A 621 12.53 -9.45 17.51
CA ILE A 621 12.24 -8.74 16.26
C ILE A 621 10.77 -8.94 15.90
N ASN A 622 10.06 -7.86 15.58
CA ASN A 622 8.73 -7.95 14.98
C ASN A 622 8.76 -7.41 13.55
N LEU A 623 8.50 -8.27 12.56
CA LEU A 623 8.26 -7.81 11.19
C LEU A 623 6.88 -7.17 11.11
N VAL A 624 6.85 -5.90 10.70
CA VAL A 624 5.61 -5.11 10.55
C VAL A 624 5.28 -4.79 9.09
N GLN A 625 6.24 -4.93 8.18
CA GLN A 625 6.01 -4.87 6.74
C GLN A 625 7.08 -5.68 5.99
N CYS A 626 6.70 -6.30 4.87
CA CYS A 626 7.64 -6.89 3.92
C CYS A 626 7.09 -6.69 2.51
N ARG A 627 7.96 -6.26 1.58
CA ARG A 627 7.62 -6.08 0.17
C ARG A 627 8.82 -6.39 -0.73
N PRO A 628 8.59 -6.73 -2.00
CA PRO A 628 9.66 -6.72 -2.99
C PRO A 628 10.33 -5.35 -3.07
N LEU A 629 11.67 -5.31 -3.04
CA LEU A 629 12.47 -4.10 -3.08
C LEU A 629 12.40 -3.47 -4.47
N GLN A 630 11.55 -2.44 -4.59
CA GLN A 630 11.39 -1.67 -5.82
C GLN A 630 12.38 -0.50 -5.83
N THR A 631 13.62 -0.73 -6.24
CA THR A 631 14.60 0.35 -6.41
C THR A 631 14.74 0.69 -7.89
N LYS A 632 14.85 1.99 -8.22
CA LYS A 632 15.45 2.42 -9.48
C LYS A 632 16.82 1.75 -9.57
N GLY A 633 16.91 0.73 -10.41
CA GLY A 633 18.15 0.01 -10.63
C GLY A 633 18.43 -1.22 -9.79
N LEU A 634 17.42 -1.85 -9.19
CA LEU A 634 17.48 -3.30 -8.91
C LEU A 634 16.81 -4.13 -10.03
N GLY A 635 16.17 -3.46 -10.99
CA GLY A 635 15.68 -4.08 -12.22
C GLY A 635 16.80 -4.65 -13.10
N SER A 636 16.40 -5.56 -14.00
CA SER A 636 17.24 -6.30 -14.97
C SER A 636 18.52 -5.55 -15.33
N ARG A 637 19.67 -6.22 -15.18
CA ARG A 637 21.00 -5.74 -15.61
C ARG A 637 20.87 -4.69 -16.70
N VAL A 638 21.25 -3.46 -16.40
CA VAL A 638 21.34 -2.44 -17.45
C VAL A 638 22.30 -3.02 -18.49
N GLN A 639 21.83 -3.13 -19.73
CA GLN A 639 22.67 -3.64 -20.79
C GLN A 639 23.79 -2.63 -21.00
N MET A 640 24.95 -2.93 -20.41
CA MET A 640 26.12 -2.08 -20.52
C MET A 640 26.52 -1.96 -22.01
N PRO A 641 26.92 -0.77 -22.47
CA PRO A 641 27.34 -0.58 -23.85
C PRO A 641 28.55 -1.47 -24.15
N LYS A 642 28.46 -2.30 -25.19
CA LYS A 642 29.54 -3.23 -25.59
C LYS A 642 30.74 -2.47 -26.17
N ASP A 643 30.47 -1.46 -27.00
CA ASP A 643 31.47 -0.61 -27.66
C ASP A 643 31.09 0.87 -27.48
N PRO A 644 31.29 1.44 -26.28
CA PRO A 644 30.87 2.81 -26.00
C PRO A 644 31.70 3.81 -26.82
N LYS A 645 31.00 4.75 -27.47
CA LYS A 645 31.62 5.88 -28.20
C LYS A 645 31.64 7.12 -27.31
N ASP A 646 32.55 8.04 -27.59
CA ASP A 646 32.66 9.33 -26.90
C ASP A 646 32.58 9.24 -25.37
N VAL A 647 33.27 8.25 -24.79
CA VAL A 647 33.29 8.01 -23.34
C VAL A 647 33.77 9.27 -22.61
N LEU A 648 32.93 9.78 -21.72
CA LEU A 648 33.22 10.88 -20.81
C LEU A 648 33.70 10.36 -19.45
N ILE A 649 33.01 9.36 -18.93
CA ILE A 649 33.30 8.73 -17.64
C ILE A 649 33.29 7.23 -17.83
N LYS A 650 34.30 6.53 -17.30
CA LYS A 650 34.28 5.07 -17.15
C LYS A 650 35.03 4.70 -15.90
N GLN A 651 34.41 3.91 -15.04
CA GLN A 651 35.00 3.55 -13.76
C GLN A 651 34.47 2.20 -13.28
N ARG A 652 35.26 1.54 -12.42
CA ARG A 652 34.83 0.37 -11.65
C ARG A 652 34.86 0.68 -10.15
N GLY A 653 33.76 0.45 -9.45
CA GLY A 653 33.57 0.82 -8.04
C GLY A 653 33.45 2.34 -7.83
N ASN A 654 33.40 2.79 -6.58
CA ASN A 654 33.39 4.21 -6.20
C ASN A 654 32.27 5.06 -6.85
N PHE A 655 31.10 4.46 -7.07
CA PHE A 655 29.88 5.14 -7.49
C PHE A 655 28.68 4.56 -6.76
N MET A 656 27.58 5.31 -6.67
CA MET A 656 26.33 4.87 -6.03
C MET A 656 25.12 5.42 -6.76
N GLY A 657 23.96 4.76 -6.60
CA GLY A 657 22.69 5.23 -7.16
C GLY A 657 21.88 4.20 -7.96
N GLY A 658 22.18 2.89 -7.83
CA GLY A 658 21.44 1.84 -8.52
C GLY A 658 22.05 1.42 -9.86
N ASN A 659 21.43 0.44 -10.53
CA ASN A 659 21.58 0.21 -11.97
C ASN A 659 20.77 1.27 -12.74
N VAL A 660 21.43 2.29 -13.31
CA VAL A 660 20.74 3.37 -14.03
C VAL A 660 21.08 3.36 -15.51
N ARG A 661 20.12 3.85 -16.30
CA ARG A 661 20.33 4.35 -17.66
C ARG A 661 19.73 5.75 -17.69
N MET A 662 20.57 6.75 -17.43
CA MET A 662 20.14 8.14 -17.22
C MET A 662 20.71 9.03 -18.32
N PRO A 663 19.87 9.59 -19.21
CA PRO A 663 20.30 10.65 -20.11
C PRO A 663 20.80 11.86 -19.30
N ILE A 664 21.90 12.48 -19.72
CA ILE A 664 22.46 13.68 -19.12
C ILE A 664 22.47 14.77 -20.18
N GLU A 665 21.61 15.77 -20.04
CA GLU A 665 21.45 16.87 -21.00
C GLU A 665 22.41 18.02 -20.73
N TYR A 666 22.75 18.26 -19.47
CA TYR A 666 23.67 19.33 -19.07
C TYR A 666 24.73 18.81 -18.10
N ALA A 667 25.94 19.38 -18.20
CA ALA A 667 27.00 19.21 -17.23
C ALA A 667 27.43 20.57 -16.66
N VAL A 668 27.35 20.71 -15.34
CA VAL A 668 27.84 21.85 -14.57
C VAL A 668 29.20 21.47 -13.96
N ILE A 669 30.26 22.04 -14.49
CA ILE A 669 31.65 21.73 -14.11
C ILE A 669 32.26 22.89 -13.32
N VAL A 670 32.83 22.58 -12.16
CA VAL A 670 33.73 23.49 -11.44
C VAL A 670 35.16 23.27 -11.96
N ARG A 671 35.69 24.24 -12.71
CA ARG A 671 37.03 24.17 -13.31
C ARG A 671 38.09 24.14 -12.21
N PRO A 672 38.87 23.05 -12.07
CA PRO A 672 39.73 22.85 -10.90
C PRO A 672 40.85 23.87 -10.80
N GLU A 673 41.49 24.23 -11.91
CA GLU A 673 42.59 25.19 -11.94
C GLU A 673 42.15 26.58 -11.45
N ALA A 674 41.04 27.10 -12.00
CA ALA A 674 40.49 28.39 -11.58
C ALA A 674 39.97 28.34 -10.14
N TYR A 675 39.31 27.24 -9.74
CA TYR A 675 38.77 27.07 -8.40
C TYR A 675 39.83 27.09 -7.30
N LEU A 676 41.00 26.46 -7.53
CA LEU A 676 42.06 26.37 -6.53
C LEU A 676 42.73 27.73 -6.23
N GLN A 677 42.68 28.67 -7.17
CA GLN A 677 43.19 30.04 -6.99
C GLN A 677 42.24 30.96 -6.21
N LEU A 678 41.01 30.51 -5.92
CA LEU A 678 40.01 31.32 -5.23
C LEU A 678 40.28 31.44 -3.73
N SER A 679 40.00 32.63 -3.20
CA SER A 679 39.86 32.87 -1.77
C SER A 679 38.68 32.11 -1.16
N THR A 680 38.68 31.92 0.16
CA THR A 680 37.59 31.25 0.88
C THR A 680 36.22 31.84 0.59
N GLN A 681 36.09 33.17 0.53
CA GLN A 681 34.82 33.86 0.23
C GLN A 681 34.33 33.59 -1.20
N GLN A 682 35.26 33.54 -2.17
CA GLN A 682 34.92 33.22 -3.55
C GLN A 682 34.49 31.76 -3.70
N ARG A 683 35.07 30.83 -2.95
CA ARG A 683 34.64 29.41 -2.92
C ARG A 683 33.20 29.26 -2.42
N TYR A 684 32.80 30.00 -1.40
CA TYR A 684 31.39 30.07 -0.99
C TYR A 684 30.50 30.68 -2.08
N SER A 685 30.98 31.67 -2.82
CA SER A 685 30.24 32.27 -3.94
C SER A 685 30.00 31.26 -5.07
N VAL A 686 30.97 30.37 -5.34
CA VAL A 686 30.82 29.23 -6.27
C VAL A 686 29.72 28.29 -5.81
N ALA A 687 29.71 27.88 -4.52
CA ALA A 687 28.65 27.03 -3.96
C ALA A 687 27.25 27.64 -4.14
N ARG A 688 27.07 28.92 -3.81
CA ARG A 688 25.80 29.64 -4.01
C ARG A 688 25.42 29.79 -5.48
N GLY A 689 26.42 29.91 -6.37
CA GLY A 689 26.23 29.91 -7.82
C GLY A 689 25.68 28.58 -8.32
N ILE A 690 26.22 27.47 -7.83
CA ILE A 690 25.70 26.12 -8.10
C ILE A 690 24.25 26.01 -7.64
N GLY A 691 23.90 26.51 -6.44
CA GLY A 691 22.52 26.52 -5.96
C GLY A 691 21.53 27.33 -6.83
N ARG A 692 22.01 28.29 -7.62
CA ARG A 692 21.19 28.97 -8.63
C ARG A 692 21.02 28.14 -9.89
N LEU A 693 22.11 27.53 -10.39
CA LEU A 693 22.06 26.62 -11.53
C LEU A 693 21.18 25.40 -11.27
N ASN A 694 21.27 24.83 -10.06
CA ASN A 694 20.44 23.73 -9.61
C ASN A 694 18.94 24.04 -9.70
N ARG A 695 18.54 25.30 -9.43
CA ARG A 695 17.15 25.74 -9.60
C ARG A 695 16.79 26.03 -11.05
N ALA A 696 17.72 26.60 -11.82
CA ALA A 696 17.49 26.95 -13.22
C ALA A 696 17.36 25.70 -14.13
N LEU A 697 17.99 24.58 -13.74
CA LEU A 697 18.02 23.33 -14.49
C LEU A 697 17.05 22.26 -13.94
N SER A 698 16.12 22.61 -13.05
CA SER A 698 15.28 21.65 -12.32
C SER A 698 14.41 20.76 -13.22
N ASP A 699 14.07 21.24 -14.42
CA ASP A 699 13.22 20.52 -15.39
C ASP A 699 14.05 19.70 -16.40
N THR A 700 15.35 19.56 -16.17
CA THR A 700 16.30 18.85 -17.07
C THR A 700 17.12 17.83 -16.29
N SER A 701 17.60 16.78 -16.96
CA SER A 701 18.55 15.86 -16.34
C SER A 701 19.98 16.39 -16.47
N PHE A 702 20.63 16.71 -15.35
CA PHE A 702 21.98 17.29 -15.39
C PHE A 702 22.93 16.67 -14.34
N MET A 703 24.22 16.72 -14.66
CA MET A 703 25.32 16.32 -13.79
C MET A 703 26.02 17.56 -13.25
N ILE A 704 26.36 17.55 -11.96
CA ILE A 704 27.31 18.48 -11.35
C ILE A 704 28.62 17.75 -11.14
N ALA A 705 29.75 18.31 -11.57
CA ALA A 705 31.07 17.76 -11.28
C ALA A 705 32.05 18.82 -10.77
N GLY A 706 32.86 18.48 -9.77
CA GLY A 706 33.92 19.40 -9.32
C GLY A 706 34.95 18.80 -8.38
N PRO A 707 36.00 19.56 -8.07
CA PRO A 707 37.18 19.06 -7.40
C PRO A 707 36.96 18.89 -5.89
N GLY A 708 37.46 17.78 -5.37
CA GLY A 708 37.55 17.49 -3.94
C GLY A 708 36.22 17.21 -3.26
N ARG A 709 36.19 17.39 -1.93
CA ARG A 709 35.04 17.06 -1.08
C ARG A 709 33.98 18.15 -1.14
N TRP A 710 32.75 17.78 -1.52
CA TRP A 710 31.59 18.65 -1.43
C TRP A 710 30.94 18.53 -0.04
N GLY A 711 30.17 19.53 0.38
CA GLY A 711 29.57 19.49 1.73
C GLY A 711 30.54 19.73 2.87
N THR A 712 31.77 20.20 2.59
CA THR A 712 32.79 20.39 3.62
C THR A 712 32.68 21.75 4.33
N THR A 713 32.88 21.76 5.65
CA THR A 713 33.05 22.99 6.45
C THR A 713 34.46 23.57 6.32
N THR A 714 35.37 22.86 5.64
CA THR A 714 36.75 23.27 5.38
C THR A 714 36.94 23.49 3.88
N PRO A 715 36.75 24.74 3.36
CA PRO A 715 36.78 25.03 1.92
C PRO A 715 38.11 24.69 1.22
N SER A 716 39.20 24.47 1.96
CA SER A 716 40.47 24.00 1.39
C SER A 716 40.42 22.55 0.90
N LEU A 717 39.41 21.76 1.30
CA LEU A 717 39.24 20.36 0.91
C LEU A 717 38.30 20.15 -0.29
N GLY A 718 37.57 21.18 -0.73
CA GLY A 718 36.65 21.08 -1.87
C GLY A 718 35.60 22.20 -1.88
N VAL A 719 34.37 21.90 -2.30
CA VAL A 719 33.28 22.87 -2.47
C VAL A 719 32.39 22.93 -1.22
N PRO A 720 32.28 24.09 -0.54
CA PRO A 720 31.49 24.20 0.70
C PRO A 720 29.99 24.42 0.40
N SER A 721 29.38 23.46 -0.29
CA SER A 721 27.96 23.46 -0.65
C SER A 721 27.07 22.83 0.43
N HIS A 722 25.80 23.20 0.47
CA HIS A 722 24.75 22.43 1.16
C HIS A 722 24.02 21.51 0.18
N PHE A 723 23.41 20.43 0.65
CA PHE A 723 22.66 19.51 -0.21
C PHE A 723 21.51 20.23 -0.96
N THR A 724 20.85 21.20 -0.33
CA THR A 724 19.81 22.03 -0.95
C THR A 724 20.27 22.82 -2.18
N GLU A 725 21.58 22.90 -2.41
CA GLU A 725 22.16 23.53 -3.59
C GLU A 725 22.39 22.55 -4.74
N LEU A 726 22.17 21.25 -4.54
CA LEU A 726 22.46 20.17 -5.49
C LEU A 726 21.26 19.25 -5.74
N ASN A 727 20.18 19.41 -4.98
CA ASN A 727 19.09 18.44 -4.87
C ASN A 727 18.28 18.17 -6.15
N ASN A 728 18.43 18.98 -7.21
CA ASN A 728 17.78 18.73 -8.49
C ASN A 728 18.72 18.05 -9.51
N ALA A 729 20.01 17.92 -9.20
CA ALA A 729 20.97 17.24 -10.08
C ALA A 729 20.70 15.74 -10.10
N GLY A 730 20.77 15.13 -11.28
CA GLY A 730 20.70 13.67 -11.43
C GLY A 730 21.97 12.97 -10.96
N VAL A 731 23.11 13.65 -11.07
CA VAL A 731 24.45 13.11 -10.76
C VAL A 731 25.32 14.15 -10.06
N LEU A 732 26.01 13.75 -9.00
CA LEU A 732 27.15 14.47 -8.41
C LEU A 732 28.44 13.67 -8.64
N ALA A 733 29.39 14.27 -9.35
CA ALA A 733 30.70 13.69 -9.61
C ALA A 733 31.82 14.50 -8.94
N GLU A 734 32.38 13.94 -7.88
CA GLU A 734 33.54 14.50 -7.22
C GLU A 734 34.82 13.93 -7.82
N PHE A 735 35.84 14.75 -8.01
CA PHE A 735 37.10 14.26 -8.59
C PHE A 735 38.35 14.82 -7.91
N THR A 736 39.41 14.02 -7.90
CA THR A 736 40.75 14.49 -7.53
C THR A 736 41.39 15.22 -8.72
N TYR A 737 42.27 16.20 -8.44
CA TYR A 737 42.99 16.95 -9.48
C TYR A 737 44.53 16.87 -9.27
N PRO A 738 45.16 15.77 -9.70
CA PRO A 738 46.60 15.53 -9.54
C PRO A 738 47.49 16.59 -10.18
N LYS A 739 47.10 17.17 -11.33
CA LYS A 739 47.86 18.23 -12.04
C LYS A 739 48.10 19.44 -11.12
N GLY A 740 47.16 19.76 -10.22
CA GLY A 740 47.27 20.85 -9.23
C GLY A 740 47.70 20.39 -7.84
N ASN A 741 48.22 19.16 -7.69
CA ASN A 741 48.53 18.52 -6.41
C ASN A 741 47.33 18.52 -5.41
N PHE A 742 46.10 18.41 -5.94
CA PHE A 742 44.88 18.47 -5.14
C PHE A 742 44.23 17.10 -5.04
N ARG A 743 44.51 16.39 -3.94
CA ARG A 743 44.07 15.01 -3.68
C ARG A 743 43.43 14.86 -2.30
N PRO A 744 42.39 15.63 -1.98
CA PRO A 744 41.66 15.42 -0.74
C PRO A 744 40.91 14.08 -0.81
N GLU A 745 40.57 13.52 0.36
CA GLU A 745 39.54 12.49 0.43
C GLU A 745 38.22 13.07 -0.10
N LEU A 746 37.53 12.32 -0.95
CA LEU A 746 36.22 12.68 -1.47
C LEU A 746 35.13 12.42 -0.42
N SER A 747 33.88 12.78 -0.73
CA SER A 747 32.75 12.62 0.17
C SER A 747 32.30 11.18 0.36
N GLN A 748 32.80 10.21 -0.42
CA GLN A 748 32.52 8.79 -0.24
C GLN A 748 32.84 8.35 1.20
N GLY A 749 31.90 7.67 1.86
CA GLY A 749 32.06 7.35 3.28
C GLY A 749 32.11 8.60 4.16
N SER A 750 31.29 9.61 3.82
CA SER A 750 31.12 10.80 4.65
C SER A 750 29.67 11.09 4.98
N HIS A 751 29.43 11.95 5.97
CA HIS A 751 28.07 12.37 6.32
C HIS A 751 27.33 13.07 5.18
N PHE A 752 28.00 13.93 4.41
CA PHE A 752 27.42 14.54 3.22
C PHE A 752 27.01 13.50 2.17
N PHE A 753 27.73 12.39 2.13
CA PHE A 753 27.38 11.25 1.28
C PHE A 753 26.14 10.49 1.77
N GLN A 754 25.89 10.43 3.08
CA GLN A 754 24.60 9.93 3.58
C GLN A 754 23.44 10.79 3.09
N GLU A 755 23.57 12.12 3.07
CA GLU A 755 22.53 13.01 2.53
C GLU A 755 22.28 12.78 1.03
N ILE A 756 23.35 12.60 0.24
CA ILE A 756 23.25 12.29 -1.19
C ILE A 756 22.50 10.98 -1.42
N VAL A 757 22.88 9.96 -0.64
CA VAL A 757 22.27 8.62 -0.61
C VAL A 757 20.80 8.71 -0.23
N GLU A 758 20.49 9.41 0.86
CA GLU A 758 19.13 9.58 1.36
C GLU A 758 18.24 10.28 0.35
N GLN A 759 18.77 11.10 -0.54
CA GLN A 759 17.97 11.87 -1.48
C GLN A 759 17.91 11.22 -2.87
N GLY A 760 18.63 10.11 -3.08
CA GLY A 760 18.57 9.31 -4.31
C GLY A 760 19.31 9.93 -5.50
N MET A 761 20.24 10.87 -5.25
CA MET A 761 21.11 11.44 -6.29
C MET A 761 22.23 10.44 -6.62
N PHE A 762 22.53 10.26 -7.91
CA PHE A 762 23.62 9.36 -8.31
C PHE A 762 24.97 9.99 -7.95
N TYR A 763 25.87 9.24 -7.35
CA TYR A 763 27.15 9.74 -6.84
C TYR A 763 28.32 9.06 -7.55
N LEU A 764 29.35 9.84 -7.89
CA LEU A 764 30.60 9.37 -8.49
C LEU A 764 31.80 9.95 -7.73
N ALA A 765 32.69 9.09 -7.23
CA ALA A 765 33.98 9.45 -6.66
C ALA A 765 35.11 9.09 -7.64
N LEU A 766 35.52 10.06 -8.45
CA LEU A 766 36.47 9.89 -9.55
C LEU A 766 37.92 10.17 -9.10
N PHE A 767 38.67 9.10 -8.85
CA PHE A 767 40.11 9.18 -8.60
C PHE A 767 40.87 9.20 -9.92
N THR A 768 41.16 10.39 -10.45
CA THR A 768 41.66 10.59 -11.83
C THR A 768 43.06 10.04 -12.12
N GLU A 769 43.80 9.60 -11.10
CA GLU A 769 45.09 8.91 -11.25
C GLU A 769 44.99 7.38 -11.30
N SER A 770 43.82 6.82 -10.97
CA SER A 770 43.59 5.38 -10.99
C SER A 770 43.52 4.87 -12.42
N ARG A 771 44.20 3.76 -12.69
CA ARG A 771 44.28 3.16 -14.05
C ARG A 771 42.93 2.73 -14.62
N ASP A 772 41.96 2.44 -13.74
CA ASP A 772 40.63 1.96 -14.11
C ASP A 772 39.59 3.09 -14.23
N VAL A 773 40.03 4.36 -14.10
CA VAL A 773 39.17 5.54 -14.21
C VAL A 773 39.50 6.31 -15.49
N VAL A 774 38.52 6.45 -16.36
CA VAL A 774 38.51 7.41 -17.48
C VAL A 774 37.61 8.55 -17.06
N PHE A 775 38.15 9.76 -17.02
CA PHE A 775 37.38 10.99 -16.86
C PHE A 775 37.97 12.06 -17.76
N ASP A 776 37.28 12.35 -18.86
CA ASP A 776 37.71 13.31 -19.88
C ASP A 776 36.94 14.62 -19.68
N ILE A 777 37.41 15.42 -18.71
CA ILE A 777 36.80 16.71 -18.37
C ILE A 777 36.97 17.71 -19.52
N GLU A 778 38.06 17.58 -20.28
CA GLU A 778 38.38 18.43 -21.42
C GLU A 778 37.29 18.35 -22.50
N LYS A 779 36.78 17.15 -22.83
CA LYS A 779 35.62 16.99 -23.75
C LYS A 779 34.37 17.77 -23.35
N ILE A 780 34.17 18.01 -22.05
CA ILE A 780 33.05 18.83 -21.56
C ILE A 780 33.42 20.30 -21.63
N THR A 781 34.62 20.66 -21.18
CA THR A 781 35.05 22.05 -21.06
C THR A 781 35.43 22.74 -22.38
N ASP A 782 35.63 21.97 -23.45
CA ASP A 782 35.86 22.43 -24.83
C ASP A 782 34.56 22.81 -25.54
N LEU A 783 33.39 22.42 -25.00
CA LEU A 783 32.09 22.86 -25.48
C LEU A 783 31.82 24.33 -25.11
N PRO A 784 30.88 25.01 -25.79
CA PRO A 784 30.50 26.38 -25.43
C PRO A 784 30.00 26.47 -23.98
N ASN A 785 30.48 27.49 -23.25
CA ASN A 785 30.02 27.76 -21.89
C ASN A 785 28.65 28.46 -21.91
N HIS A 786 27.59 27.73 -21.63
CA HIS A 786 26.22 28.22 -21.55
C HIS A 786 25.85 28.81 -20.18
N LEU A 787 26.83 29.08 -19.28
CA LEU A 787 26.56 29.60 -17.94
C LEU A 787 25.70 30.87 -17.97
N VAL A 788 26.04 31.82 -18.84
CA VAL A 788 25.34 33.12 -18.93
C VAL A 788 23.99 32.97 -19.61
N ASP A 789 23.81 31.97 -20.48
CA ASP A 789 22.53 31.68 -21.12
C ASP A 789 21.52 31.09 -20.13
N VAL A 790 21.99 30.22 -19.22
CA VAL A 790 21.17 29.56 -18.20
C VAL A 790 20.89 30.51 -17.02
N GLU A 791 21.91 31.24 -16.56
CA GLU A 791 21.79 32.15 -15.41
C GLU A 791 22.68 33.39 -15.61
N PRO A 792 22.13 34.47 -16.21
CA PRO A 792 22.88 35.68 -16.53
C PRO A 792 23.55 36.32 -15.31
N GLY A 793 22.96 36.16 -14.12
CA GLY A 793 23.49 36.72 -12.88
C GLY A 793 24.73 36.02 -12.34
N LEU A 794 25.29 35.03 -13.05
CA LEU A 794 26.54 34.33 -12.70
C LEU A 794 27.69 34.63 -13.65
N ALA A 795 27.59 35.65 -14.50
CA ALA A 795 28.65 36.02 -15.45
C ALA A 795 30.03 36.21 -14.81
N SER A 796 30.10 36.71 -13.57
CA SER A 796 31.36 36.88 -12.82
C SER A 796 32.02 35.57 -12.39
N LEU A 797 31.32 34.44 -12.49
CA LEU A 797 31.84 33.11 -12.17
C LEU A 797 32.17 32.28 -13.43
N ALA A 798 32.05 32.85 -14.64
CA ALA A 798 32.24 32.12 -15.90
C ALA A 798 33.65 31.50 -16.09
N ASP A 799 34.66 32.05 -15.42
CA ASP A 799 36.02 31.52 -15.41
C ASP A 799 36.16 30.24 -14.56
N VAL A 800 35.24 30.01 -13.62
CA VAL A 800 35.28 28.90 -12.65
C VAL A 800 34.15 27.90 -12.90
N LEU A 801 32.94 28.38 -13.19
CA LEU A 801 31.77 27.56 -13.49
C LEU A 801 31.59 27.45 -14.99
N HIS A 802 31.42 26.20 -15.45
CA HIS A 802 31.21 25.90 -16.85
C HIS A 802 29.94 25.05 -17.02
N VAL A 803 28.99 25.54 -17.80
CA VAL A 803 27.75 24.82 -18.09
C VAL A 803 27.80 24.39 -19.55
N ALA A 804 27.91 23.09 -19.79
CA ALA A 804 27.92 22.52 -21.13
C ALA A 804 26.61 21.79 -21.40
N LYS A 805 26.07 21.97 -22.62
CA LYS A 805 24.96 21.15 -23.12
C LYS A 805 25.54 19.91 -23.79
N LEU A 806 25.13 18.74 -23.33
CA LEU A 806 25.59 17.45 -23.85
C LEU A 806 24.59 16.92 -24.88
N ASP A 807 25.11 16.30 -25.94
CA ASP A 807 24.29 15.69 -27.00
C ASP A 807 24.34 14.17 -26.88
N GLY A 808 23.19 13.56 -26.57
CA GLY A 808 23.02 12.10 -26.52
C GLY A 808 23.76 11.36 -25.41
N GLN A 809 24.41 12.05 -24.46
CA GLN A 809 25.17 11.39 -23.39
C GLN A 809 24.24 10.68 -22.40
N VAL A 810 24.58 9.43 -22.08
CA VAL A 810 23.81 8.58 -21.17
C VAL A 810 24.76 7.94 -20.16
N LEU A 811 24.41 8.05 -18.87
CA LEU A 811 25.06 7.35 -17.78
C LEU A 811 24.44 5.95 -17.60
N TYR A 812 25.28 4.93 -17.72
CA TYR A 812 24.97 3.52 -17.50
C TYR A 812 25.68 3.03 -16.24
N SER A 813 24.99 2.33 -15.34
CA SER A 813 25.61 1.66 -14.20
C SER A 813 25.05 0.26 -13.95
N ASP A 814 25.90 -0.60 -13.39
CA ASP A 814 25.56 -1.93 -12.91
C ASP A 814 26.27 -2.19 -11.57
N ILE A 815 25.50 -2.27 -10.49
CA ILE A 815 25.97 -2.54 -9.12
C ILE A 815 26.59 -3.94 -9.02
N ALA A 816 26.06 -4.93 -9.73
CA ALA A 816 26.54 -6.32 -9.59
C ALA A 816 27.96 -6.47 -10.16
N THR A 817 28.24 -5.81 -11.29
CA THR A 817 29.59 -5.78 -11.88
C THR A 817 30.46 -4.64 -11.32
N GLN A 818 29.86 -3.74 -10.53
CA GLN A 818 30.47 -2.50 -10.06
C GLN A 818 31.00 -1.66 -11.22
N GLN A 819 30.28 -1.54 -12.33
CA GLN A 819 30.70 -0.75 -13.50
C GLN A 819 29.80 0.46 -13.72
N VAL A 820 30.40 1.60 -14.09
CA VAL A 820 29.68 2.79 -14.56
C VAL A 820 30.37 3.39 -15.78
N ILE A 821 29.59 3.79 -16.77
CA ILE A 821 30.03 4.36 -18.04
C ILE A 821 29.09 5.51 -18.42
N CYS A 822 29.63 6.69 -18.75
CA CYS A 822 28.92 7.78 -19.39
C CYS A 822 29.42 7.92 -20.84
N CYS A 823 28.55 7.69 -21.81
CA CYS A 823 28.87 7.66 -23.24
C CYS A 823 27.66 8.03 -24.12
N SER A 824 27.92 8.31 -25.40
CA SER A 824 26.89 8.58 -26.42
C SER A 824 26.34 7.33 -27.12
#